data_AF-A0A7K2N7U9-F1
#
_entry.id   AF-A0A7K2N7U9-F1
#
_cell.length_a   1.000
_cell.length_b   1.000
_cell.length_c   1.000
_cell.angle_alpha   90.00
_cell.angle_beta   90.00
_cell.angle_gamma   90.00
#
_symmetry.space_group_name_H-M   'P 1'
#
loop_
_entity.id
_entity.type
_entity.pdbx_description
1 polymer ?
#
loop_
_entity_poly.entity_id
_entity_poly.type
_entity_poly.pdbx_seq_one_letter_code
_entity_poly.pdbx_strand_id
1 'polypeptide(L)'
;MHLRPRTIRTQLLALLLVPMVTLAALWTYSSYTTVRGAFALIRLTGTYHRYGTPVDELTMALQQERLAAVEYTASDGRTGSADFTRLSRVTDTRLGLLRDHARHRTSHTVLSTTQQQHFAELLTALDTLPRLRRQVSARTTNWSDILSGYSNLIDPGFRLRTSLTDLQSGEVAHRSSVVVELSRARELLSREDAMVTGGRLAGGMTDGQFRDFLGTVDGRRLLHHVYQAELPASEATRLDRFETGDIGSTLFTMEETARSSSPLTAAAGLPADEWRHTADAALDQLGTIDTDAARDVGRTAHDTGMSVLVRAAGVSLLGLLAVIASLLISLRISRRIATRLTALRDAAEELSGRRLPVLLRTLREGASLEEIAEAERTAVHGGGPALRLGNDEIGQVARAFGIAQRAAVQATVEQARLRRGVAAVFTTLARRSQVLLHRQLTLIDEMERRTEDPAELADLFRLDHMTTRMRRHAEGLLILSGNAPGRAWRRPVRLVEVVKAAVGEIEDYQRIVVRRMPRMALTGGAVADVLHLLAELLENACSFSPPDTQVVVDGSRSEAGFVIEVEDQGLGMGAERVAQANRELQDAARGADLPETDRLGLFTIGRLAARHGIRVVLRPAPGQGTVAVVHLPDDLLVPVADGTEHNTGPDDFRSTATARRERARRAAVRVGTGREPEAVAETASVGGAQGGPQAAAGVAEGAHASGTVGRASAVETPGTTGADTADGKRADTETATAAPTTAAGLPRRTRNSGLAPRRTRPETLEHSRTADDRRYHRDPGGRADATVGPDGHPDRSGEPAGPGRTPPGDRREDARARSTPGTTAPPEPARTPGPHHEPRHHAPPDTTDARHGTSATTDPDTAEESYRAQRERSPEAARSTMTAFARGIARGRSESAALTKSREEDGGTP
;
A
#
# COMPACT_ATOMS: atom_id res chain seq x y z
N MET A 1 -12.54 -23.55 -14.28
CA MET A 1 -13.29 -22.55 -13.48
C MET A 1 -12.92 -21.15 -13.97
N HIS A 2 -13.75 -20.51 -14.79
CA HIS A 2 -13.40 -19.21 -15.38
C HIS A 2 -13.50 -18.07 -14.37
N LEU A 3 -12.44 -17.27 -14.26
CA LEU A 3 -12.44 -16.07 -13.45
C LEU A 3 -13.17 -14.95 -14.21
N ARG A 4 -14.30 -14.47 -13.66
CA ARG A 4 -14.97 -13.24 -14.11
C ARG A 4 -13.97 -12.08 -14.22
N PRO A 5 -14.19 -11.10 -15.12
CA PRO A 5 -13.31 -9.93 -15.25
C PRO A 5 -13.13 -9.24 -13.89
N ARG A 6 -11.93 -9.40 -13.32
CA ARG A 6 -11.59 -8.87 -12.00
C ARG A 6 -11.36 -7.37 -12.13
N THR A 7 -12.21 -6.58 -11.48
CA THR A 7 -11.99 -5.13 -11.32
C THR A 7 -10.57 -4.84 -10.80
N ILE A 8 -10.01 -3.69 -11.16
CA ILE A 8 -8.69 -3.25 -10.69
C ILE A 8 -8.61 -3.29 -9.15
N ARG A 9 -9.71 -2.92 -8.47
CA ARG A 9 -9.89 -3.04 -7.02
C ARG A 9 -9.65 -4.46 -6.50
N THR A 10 -10.17 -5.49 -7.17
CA THR A 10 -9.93 -6.91 -6.80
C THR A 10 -8.52 -7.39 -7.11
N GLN A 11 -7.84 -6.87 -8.14
CA GLN A 11 -6.43 -7.19 -8.40
C GLN A 11 -5.50 -6.59 -7.34
N LEU A 12 -5.68 -5.30 -7.01
CA LEU A 12 -4.94 -4.62 -5.95
C LEU A 12 -5.14 -5.29 -4.59
N LEU A 13 -6.39 -5.68 -4.27
CA LEU A 13 -6.68 -6.45 -3.04
C LEU A 13 -5.98 -7.80 -3.03
N ALA A 14 -5.99 -8.56 -4.13
CA ALA A 14 -5.32 -9.86 -4.20
C ALA A 14 -3.80 -9.76 -4.02
N LEU A 15 -3.17 -8.74 -4.63
CA LEU A 15 -1.73 -8.50 -4.51
C LEU A 15 -1.32 -8.17 -3.06
N LEU A 16 -2.15 -7.40 -2.34
CA LEU A 16 -1.91 -7.02 -0.95
C LEU A 16 -2.33 -8.10 0.07
N LEU A 17 -3.23 -9.01 -0.31
CA LEU A 17 -3.69 -10.10 0.55
C LEU A 17 -2.56 -11.09 0.87
N VAL A 18 -1.77 -11.50 -0.14
CA VAL A 18 -0.73 -12.54 0.02
C VAL A 18 0.30 -12.19 1.10
N PRO A 19 1.02 -11.04 1.07
CA PRO A 19 2.00 -10.69 2.10
C PRO A 19 1.36 -10.42 3.47
N MET A 20 0.09 -10.00 3.51
CA MET A 20 -0.63 -9.83 4.77
C MET A 20 -0.99 -11.17 5.41
N VAL A 21 -1.42 -12.16 4.62
CA VAL A 21 -1.75 -13.51 5.10
C VAL A 21 -0.49 -14.25 5.55
N THR A 22 0.64 -14.14 4.85
CA THR A 22 1.89 -14.77 5.30
C THR A 22 2.42 -14.15 6.59
N LEU A 23 2.37 -12.81 6.73
CA LEU A 23 2.76 -12.12 7.95
C LEU A 23 1.83 -12.45 9.13
N ALA A 24 0.51 -12.53 8.90
CA ALA A 24 -0.45 -12.96 9.91
C ALA A 24 -0.24 -14.43 10.32
N ALA A 25 0.08 -15.32 9.39
CA ALA A 25 0.39 -16.73 9.68
C ALA A 25 1.68 -16.88 10.48
N LEU A 26 2.75 -16.17 10.11
CA LEU A 26 4.03 -16.17 10.84
C LEU A 26 3.89 -15.60 12.25
N TRP A 27 3.14 -14.51 12.41
CA TRP A 27 2.81 -13.92 13.71
C TRP A 27 1.97 -14.88 14.57
N THR A 28 0.93 -15.51 13.99
CA THR A 28 0.08 -16.50 14.68
C THR A 28 0.90 -17.70 15.14
N TYR A 29 1.79 -18.23 14.29
CA TYR A 29 2.69 -19.32 14.63
C TYR A 29 3.63 -18.95 15.78
N SER A 30 4.30 -17.80 15.70
CA SER A 30 5.22 -17.31 16.74
C SER A 30 4.52 -17.07 18.08
N SER A 31 3.33 -16.45 18.05
CA SER A 31 2.46 -16.28 19.23
C SER A 31 2.08 -17.63 19.83
N TYR A 32 1.59 -18.56 19.01
CA TYR A 32 1.20 -19.91 19.43
C TYR A 32 2.38 -20.69 20.05
N THR A 33 3.57 -20.68 19.44
CA THR A 33 4.74 -21.38 20.00
C THR A 33 5.17 -20.78 21.34
N THR A 34 5.12 -19.45 21.49
CA THR A 34 5.52 -18.75 22.72
C THR A 34 4.52 -19.01 23.85
N VAL A 35 3.22 -18.87 23.57
CA VAL A 35 2.14 -19.14 24.52
C VAL A 35 2.12 -20.61 24.93
N ARG A 36 2.33 -21.55 23.99
CA ARG A 36 2.45 -22.99 24.28
C ARG A 36 3.65 -23.30 25.19
N GLY A 37 4.80 -22.64 24.98
CA GLY A 37 5.97 -22.78 25.85
C GLY A 37 5.71 -22.30 27.28
N ALA A 38 5.05 -21.15 27.43
CA ALA A 38 4.70 -20.63 28.75
C ALA A 38 3.67 -21.51 29.49
N PHE A 39 2.67 -22.05 28.78
CA PHE A 39 1.76 -23.06 29.35
C PHE A 39 2.47 -24.39 29.67
N ALA A 40 3.57 -24.74 29.01
CA ALA A 40 4.38 -25.91 29.38
C ALA A 40 5.09 -25.71 30.73
N LEU A 41 5.66 -24.53 30.99
CA LEU A 41 6.24 -24.17 32.30
C LEU A 41 5.19 -24.20 33.43
N ILE A 42 3.99 -23.65 33.19
CA ILE A 42 2.90 -23.67 34.19
C ILE A 42 2.40 -25.11 34.41
N ARG A 43 2.32 -25.93 33.34
CA ARG A 43 1.97 -27.35 33.46
C ARG A 43 3.03 -28.18 34.17
N LEU A 44 4.33 -27.87 34.03
CA LEU A 44 5.42 -28.56 34.75
C LEU A 44 5.14 -28.53 36.26
N THR A 45 4.99 -27.34 36.83
CA THR A 45 4.77 -27.14 38.28
C THR A 45 3.53 -27.90 38.77
N GLY A 46 2.40 -27.81 38.05
CA GLY A 46 1.17 -28.52 38.40
C GLY A 46 1.25 -30.05 38.21
N THR A 47 2.11 -30.53 37.31
CA THR A 47 2.32 -31.97 37.09
C THR A 47 3.28 -32.55 38.13
N TYR A 48 4.36 -31.83 38.47
CA TYR A 48 5.29 -32.22 39.52
C TYR A 48 4.59 -32.26 40.89
N HIS A 49 3.80 -31.24 41.25
CA HIS A 49 3.03 -31.26 42.50
C HIS A 49 2.05 -32.45 42.57
N ARG A 50 1.51 -32.91 41.43
CA ARG A 50 0.49 -33.98 41.40
C ARG A 50 1.07 -35.41 41.36
N TYR A 51 2.27 -35.60 40.80
CA TYR A 51 2.86 -36.92 40.62
C TYR A 51 4.30 -37.05 41.15
N GLY A 52 5.06 -35.95 41.22
CA GLY A 52 6.41 -35.90 41.81
C GLY A 52 6.35 -35.82 43.34
N THR A 53 5.66 -34.83 43.90
CA THR A 53 5.60 -34.64 45.37
C THR A 53 5.08 -35.86 46.14
N PRO A 54 4.01 -36.57 45.72
CA PRO A 54 3.61 -37.82 46.38
C PRO A 54 4.63 -38.97 46.27
N VAL A 55 5.53 -38.92 45.27
CA VAL A 55 6.66 -39.86 45.11
C VAL A 55 7.86 -39.44 45.96
N ASP A 56 8.10 -38.14 46.15
CA ASP A 56 9.06 -37.62 47.14
C ASP A 56 8.67 -38.07 48.56
N GLU A 57 7.40 -37.88 48.95
CA GLU A 57 6.88 -38.33 50.24
C GLU A 57 6.92 -39.86 50.43
N LEU A 58 6.58 -40.63 49.38
CA LEU A 58 6.65 -42.09 49.43
C LEU A 58 8.10 -42.58 49.49
N THR A 59 9.03 -41.91 48.82
CA THR A 59 10.47 -42.21 48.88
C THR A 59 10.96 -42.06 50.32
N MET A 60 10.63 -40.96 51.00
CA MET A 60 11.00 -40.76 52.42
C MET A 60 10.37 -41.80 53.36
N ALA A 61 9.13 -42.22 53.11
CA ALA A 61 8.51 -43.29 53.89
C ALA A 61 9.22 -44.66 53.67
N LEU A 62 9.55 -45.00 52.43
CA LEU A 62 10.30 -46.21 52.08
C LEU A 62 11.73 -46.20 52.63
N GLN A 63 12.40 -45.05 52.67
CA GLN A 63 13.72 -44.86 53.29
C GLN A 63 13.70 -45.21 54.78
N GLN A 64 12.72 -44.68 55.53
CA GLN A 64 12.55 -44.97 56.95
C GLN A 64 12.13 -46.43 57.19
N GLU A 65 11.20 -46.97 56.38
CA GLU A 65 10.79 -48.38 56.48
C GLU A 65 11.96 -49.33 56.17
N ARG A 66 12.80 -49.02 55.16
CA ARG A 66 14.04 -49.75 54.83
C ARG A 66 14.96 -49.82 56.04
N LEU A 67 15.22 -48.70 56.70
CA LEU A 67 16.10 -48.63 57.87
C LEU A 67 15.59 -49.54 59.01
N ALA A 68 14.31 -49.46 59.34
CA ALA A 68 13.70 -50.29 60.38
C ALA A 68 13.60 -51.77 59.98
N ALA A 69 13.42 -52.09 58.70
CA ALA A 69 13.43 -53.45 58.16
C ALA A 69 14.84 -54.07 58.23
N VAL A 70 15.88 -53.29 57.90
CA VAL A 70 17.29 -53.69 58.02
C VAL A 70 17.66 -53.88 59.49
N GLU A 71 17.27 -52.97 60.38
CA GLU A 71 17.47 -53.11 61.83
C GLU A 71 16.79 -54.37 62.40
N TYR A 72 15.52 -54.62 62.05
CA TYR A 72 14.79 -55.83 62.48
C TYR A 72 15.46 -57.11 61.94
N THR A 73 15.93 -57.10 60.69
CA THR A 73 16.56 -58.28 60.08
C THR A 73 17.96 -58.54 60.64
N ALA A 74 18.81 -57.51 60.73
CA ALA A 74 20.19 -57.63 61.21
C ALA A 74 20.30 -57.88 62.72
N SER A 75 19.32 -57.40 63.52
CA SER A 75 19.24 -57.73 64.95
C SER A 75 18.72 -59.15 65.23
N ASP A 76 18.41 -59.96 64.23
CA ASP A 76 17.62 -61.20 64.37
C ASP A 76 16.32 -60.98 65.18
N GLY A 77 15.60 -59.91 64.84
CA GLY A 77 14.33 -59.54 65.44
C GLY A 77 14.37 -59.03 66.88
N ARG A 78 15.57 -58.80 67.46
CA ARG A 78 15.74 -58.28 68.82
C ARG A 78 15.35 -56.80 68.97
N THR A 79 15.52 -55.98 67.92
CA THR A 79 15.13 -54.55 67.89
C THR A 79 14.33 -54.24 66.61
N GLY A 80 13.96 -52.96 66.37
CA GLY A 80 13.30 -52.51 65.14
C GLY A 80 11.85 -52.96 64.87
N SER A 81 11.35 -54.05 65.47
CA SER A 81 10.06 -54.68 65.13
C SER A 81 8.84 -53.74 65.20
N ALA A 82 8.76 -52.96 66.29
CA ALA A 82 7.68 -52.00 66.50
C ALA A 82 7.74 -50.86 65.47
N ASP A 83 8.94 -50.40 65.12
CA ASP A 83 9.16 -49.33 64.16
C ASP A 83 8.93 -49.76 62.73
N PHE A 84 9.36 -50.96 62.35
CA PHE A 84 9.00 -51.56 61.07
C PHE A 84 7.47 -51.66 60.89
N THR A 85 6.75 -52.06 61.95
CA THR A 85 5.27 -52.13 61.98
C THR A 85 4.60 -50.75 62.01
N ARG A 86 5.26 -49.73 62.56
CA ARG A 86 4.83 -48.33 62.57
C ARG A 86 4.98 -47.70 61.18
N LEU A 87 6.17 -47.81 60.61
CA LEU A 87 6.57 -47.18 59.34
C LEU A 87 5.91 -47.86 58.14
N SER A 88 5.69 -49.19 58.17
CA SER A 88 4.89 -49.90 57.15
C SER A 88 3.53 -49.24 56.90
N ARG A 89 2.84 -48.81 57.97
CA ARG A 89 1.54 -48.14 57.89
C ARG A 89 1.63 -46.69 57.37
N VAL A 90 2.75 -46.00 57.63
CA VAL A 90 3.03 -44.68 57.05
C VAL A 90 3.23 -44.81 55.55
N THR A 91 4.07 -45.75 55.10
CA THR A 91 4.27 -46.08 53.69
C THR A 91 2.97 -46.48 53.01
N ASP A 92 2.14 -47.34 53.63
CA ASP A 92 0.85 -47.75 53.07
C ASP A 92 -0.10 -46.56 52.86
N THR A 93 -0.06 -45.58 53.77
CA THR A 93 -0.85 -44.34 53.64
C THR A 93 -0.37 -43.50 52.44
N ARG A 94 0.95 -43.31 52.28
CA ARG A 94 1.52 -42.58 51.13
C ARG A 94 1.29 -43.32 49.81
N LEU A 95 1.43 -44.64 49.80
CA LEU A 95 1.20 -45.51 48.65
C LEU A 95 -0.27 -45.56 48.23
N GLY A 96 -1.20 -45.50 49.19
CA GLY A 96 -2.63 -45.32 48.93
C GLY A 96 -2.91 -44.00 48.20
N LEU A 97 -2.42 -42.88 48.76
CA LEU A 97 -2.54 -41.55 48.14
C LEU A 97 -1.95 -41.51 46.72
N LEU A 98 -0.81 -42.15 46.48
CA LEU A 98 -0.20 -42.24 45.13
C LEU A 98 -1.08 -43.04 44.15
N ARG A 99 -1.64 -44.18 44.58
CA ARG A 99 -2.54 -45.00 43.76
C ARG A 99 -3.87 -44.29 43.46
N ASP A 100 -4.38 -43.46 44.36
CA ASP A 100 -5.60 -42.67 44.11
C ASP A 100 -5.35 -41.49 43.16
N HIS A 101 -4.17 -40.86 43.22
CA HIS A 101 -3.72 -39.92 42.18
C HIS A 101 -3.61 -40.59 40.79
N ALA A 102 -3.22 -41.86 40.72
CA ALA A 102 -3.20 -42.64 39.48
C ALA A 102 -4.61 -42.90 38.90
N ARG A 103 -5.58 -43.21 39.77
CA ARG A 103 -6.98 -43.48 39.40
C ARG A 103 -7.69 -42.21 38.88
N HIS A 104 -7.52 -41.09 39.58
CA HIS A 104 -8.23 -39.84 39.26
C HIS A 104 -7.53 -39.01 38.18
N ARG A 105 -7.58 -39.48 36.92
CA ARG A 105 -7.20 -38.71 35.71
C ARG A 105 -8.10 -37.47 35.58
N THR A 106 -7.59 -36.29 35.89
CA THR A 106 -8.28 -35.01 35.63
C THR A 106 -7.78 -34.39 34.33
N SER A 107 -8.67 -33.69 33.61
CA SER A 107 -8.43 -33.20 32.24
C SER A 107 -7.26 -32.22 32.07
N HIS A 108 -6.74 -31.67 33.17
CA HIS A 108 -5.74 -30.60 33.17
C HIS A 108 -4.30 -31.07 33.44
N THR A 109 -4.09 -32.31 33.92
CA THR A 109 -2.76 -32.84 34.30
C THR A 109 -2.43 -34.15 33.59
N VAL A 110 -2.45 -34.08 32.25
CA VAL A 110 -2.10 -35.21 31.37
C VAL A 110 -0.58 -35.38 31.29
N LEU A 111 -0.10 -36.51 31.79
CA LEU A 111 1.25 -37.04 31.62
C LEU A 111 1.53 -37.43 30.16
N SER A 112 2.78 -37.29 29.69
CA SER A 112 3.22 -37.84 28.40
C SER A 112 3.18 -39.37 28.37
N THR A 113 3.32 -39.99 27.20
CA THR A 113 3.39 -41.46 27.08
C THR A 113 4.54 -42.04 27.90
N THR A 114 5.73 -41.44 27.82
CA THR A 114 6.93 -41.82 28.58
C THR A 114 6.73 -41.66 30.09
N GLN A 115 6.13 -40.55 30.52
CA GLN A 115 5.81 -40.32 31.93
C GLN A 115 4.76 -41.32 32.46
N GLN A 116 3.75 -41.68 31.65
CA GLN A 116 2.79 -42.74 31.99
C GLN A 116 3.47 -44.11 32.11
N GLN A 117 4.46 -44.41 31.26
CA GLN A 117 5.24 -45.64 31.35
C GLN A 117 6.07 -45.71 32.64
N HIS A 118 6.88 -44.69 32.95
CA HIS A 118 7.69 -44.70 34.18
C HIS A 118 6.85 -44.69 35.46
N PHE A 119 5.65 -44.09 35.42
CA PHE A 119 4.71 -44.17 36.53
C PHE A 119 4.12 -45.59 36.70
N ALA A 120 3.83 -46.29 35.60
CA ALA A 120 3.42 -47.70 35.64
C ALA A 120 4.56 -48.62 36.09
N GLU A 121 5.81 -48.38 35.67
CA GLU A 121 7.00 -49.09 36.16
C GLU A 121 7.14 -48.95 37.69
N LEU A 122 7.00 -47.72 38.21
CA LEU A 122 7.05 -47.44 39.65
C LEU A 122 5.94 -48.19 40.42
N LEU A 123 4.69 -48.10 39.97
CA LEU A 123 3.59 -48.82 40.61
C LEU A 123 3.79 -50.35 40.57
N THR A 124 4.29 -50.88 39.46
CA THR A 124 4.60 -52.32 39.31
C THR A 124 5.71 -52.78 40.27
N ALA A 125 6.73 -51.95 40.49
CA ALA A 125 7.75 -52.23 41.51
C ALA A 125 7.14 -52.24 42.92
N LEU A 126 6.35 -51.21 43.25
CA LEU A 126 5.69 -51.05 44.55
C LEU A 126 4.69 -52.17 44.89
N ASP A 127 4.10 -52.84 43.89
CA ASP A 127 3.26 -54.02 44.09
C ASP A 127 4.04 -55.23 44.64
N THR A 128 5.38 -55.22 44.61
CA THR A 128 6.22 -56.25 45.25
C THR A 128 6.48 -56.02 46.74
N LEU A 129 6.22 -54.81 47.27
CA LEU A 129 6.45 -54.44 48.68
C LEU A 129 5.81 -55.42 49.70
N PRO A 130 4.57 -55.93 49.51
CA PRO A 130 3.99 -56.91 50.44
C PRO A 130 4.73 -58.25 50.47
N ARG A 131 5.45 -58.63 49.40
CA ARG A 131 6.33 -59.81 49.41
C ARG A 131 7.60 -59.51 50.20
N LEU A 132 8.23 -58.35 49.96
CA LEU A 132 9.44 -57.93 50.67
C LEU A 132 9.20 -57.88 52.19
N ARG A 133 8.10 -57.26 52.63
CA ARG A 133 7.71 -57.22 54.04
C ARG A 133 7.51 -58.62 54.67
N ARG A 134 7.00 -59.61 53.92
CA ARG A 134 6.91 -60.99 54.41
C ARG A 134 8.29 -61.63 54.59
N GLN A 135 9.25 -61.33 53.71
CA GLN A 135 10.64 -61.79 53.86
C GLN A 135 11.31 -61.16 55.09
N VAL A 136 11.03 -59.88 55.39
CA VAL A 136 11.45 -59.20 56.62
C VAL A 136 10.84 -59.87 57.86
N SER A 137 9.50 -59.97 57.94
CA SER A 137 8.80 -60.57 59.09
C SER A 137 9.17 -62.03 59.35
N ALA A 138 9.44 -62.81 58.29
CA ALA A 138 9.85 -64.21 58.41
C ALA A 138 11.37 -64.40 58.52
N ARG A 139 12.18 -63.33 58.39
CA ARG A 139 13.66 -63.34 58.41
C ARG A 139 14.29 -64.37 57.46
N THR A 140 13.67 -64.60 56.29
CA THR A 140 14.09 -65.62 55.31
C THR A 140 15.24 -65.18 54.39
N THR A 141 15.88 -64.06 54.68
CA THR A 141 16.65 -63.26 53.71
C THR A 141 17.62 -62.36 54.48
N ASN A 142 18.82 -62.11 53.97
CA ASN A 142 19.82 -61.32 54.70
C ASN A 142 19.50 -59.80 54.67
N TRP A 143 20.12 -59.01 55.55
CA TRP A 143 19.79 -57.59 55.69
C TRP A 143 20.16 -56.75 54.45
N SER A 144 21.21 -57.10 53.71
CA SER A 144 21.63 -56.40 52.47
C SER A 144 20.73 -56.73 51.27
N ASP A 145 20.15 -57.92 51.22
CA ASP A 145 19.11 -58.28 50.25
C ASP A 145 17.81 -57.50 50.53
N ILE A 146 17.46 -57.32 51.81
CA ILE A 146 16.33 -56.47 52.23
C ILE A 146 16.58 -55.00 51.85
N LEU A 147 17.77 -54.46 52.17
CA LEU A 147 18.20 -53.12 51.76
C LEU A 147 18.04 -52.93 50.24
N SER A 148 18.60 -53.85 49.46
CA SER A 148 18.55 -53.86 48.00
C SER A 148 17.12 -53.98 47.49
N GLY A 149 16.29 -54.79 48.14
CA GLY A 149 14.86 -54.93 47.85
C GLY A 149 14.13 -53.58 47.95
N TYR A 150 14.34 -52.82 49.03
CA TYR A 150 13.73 -51.49 49.18
C TYR A 150 14.31 -50.46 48.20
N SER A 151 15.62 -50.47 47.95
CA SER A 151 16.25 -49.58 46.96
C SER A 151 15.66 -49.77 45.55
N ASN A 152 15.38 -51.02 45.15
CA ASN A 152 14.70 -51.32 43.89
C ASN A 152 13.24 -50.81 43.82
N LEU A 153 12.59 -50.51 44.94
CA LEU A 153 11.28 -49.83 44.96
C LEU A 153 11.41 -48.31 44.78
N ILE A 154 12.53 -47.73 45.23
CA ILE A 154 12.82 -46.30 45.25
C ILE A 154 13.38 -45.81 43.90
N ASP A 155 14.30 -46.55 43.29
CA ASP A 155 15.02 -46.14 42.06
C ASP A 155 14.10 -45.82 40.84
N PRO A 156 12.96 -46.51 40.60
CA PRO A 156 11.99 -46.09 39.59
C PRO A 156 11.37 -44.70 39.84
N GLY A 157 11.26 -44.29 41.10
CA GLY A 157 10.73 -42.99 41.50
C GLY A 157 11.64 -41.82 41.11
N PHE A 158 12.95 -42.06 40.99
CA PHE A 158 13.88 -41.09 40.39
C PHE A 158 13.66 -40.96 38.88
N ARG A 159 13.61 -42.07 38.14
CA ARG A 159 13.38 -42.04 36.68
C ARG A 159 12.09 -41.31 36.31
N LEU A 160 11.02 -41.56 37.07
CA LEU A 160 9.77 -40.82 36.92
C LEU A 160 9.98 -39.32 37.13
N ARG A 161 10.56 -38.88 38.26
CA ARG A 161 10.76 -37.45 38.57
C ARG A 161 11.62 -36.74 37.52
N THR A 162 12.74 -37.33 37.08
CA THR A 162 13.54 -36.79 35.96
C THR A 162 12.69 -36.63 34.68
N SER A 163 11.83 -37.60 34.37
CA SER A 163 10.92 -37.50 33.21
C SER A 163 9.76 -36.50 33.40
N LEU A 164 9.37 -36.16 34.62
CA LEU A 164 8.42 -35.07 34.90
C LEU A 164 9.07 -33.70 34.65
N THR A 165 10.39 -33.58 34.88
CA THR A 165 11.16 -32.35 34.74
C THR A 165 11.70 -32.08 33.33
N ASP A 166 11.63 -33.08 32.42
CA ASP A 166 12.02 -32.98 31.01
C ASP A 166 11.09 -32.03 30.20
N LEU A 167 11.45 -30.74 30.19
CA LEU A 167 11.04 -29.81 29.15
C LEU A 167 12.18 -29.67 28.13
N GLN A 168 11.83 -29.69 26.83
CA GLN A 168 12.78 -29.78 25.71
C GLN A 168 13.82 -28.63 25.57
N SER A 169 13.83 -27.64 26.48
CA SER A 169 14.97 -26.75 26.76
C SER A 169 14.61 -25.74 27.87
N GLY A 170 15.63 -25.31 28.63
CA GLY A 170 15.57 -24.13 29.48
C GLY A 170 16.14 -24.31 30.88
N GLU A 171 16.62 -23.20 31.47
CA GLU A 171 17.19 -23.09 32.81
C GLU A 171 16.38 -23.82 33.89
N VAL A 172 15.06 -23.65 33.88
CA VAL A 172 14.12 -24.25 34.83
C VAL A 172 14.15 -25.79 34.75
N ALA A 173 14.24 -26.37 33.56
CA ALA A 173 14.26 -27.81 33.37
C ALA A 173 15.58 -28.42 33.86
N HIS A 174 16.70 -27.76 33.53
CA HIS A 174 18.03 -28.12 34.01
C HIS A 174 18.10 -28.11 35.53
N ARG A 175 17.76 -26.97 36.18
CA ARG A 175 17.72 -26.86 37.65
C ARG A 175 16.78 -27.87 38.30
N SER A 176 15.64 -28.17 37.66
CA SER A 176 14.71 -29.20 38.15
C SER A 176 15.37 -30.59 38.17
N SER A 177 16.15 -30.94 37.13
CA SER A 177 16.92 -32.19 37.09
C SER A 177 18.05 -32.21 38.11
N VAL A 178 18.76 -31.08 38.31
CA VAL A 178 19.81 -30.92 39.33
C VAL A 178 19.27 -31.26 40.73
N VAL A 179 18.09 -30.74 41.09
CA VAL A 179 17.44 -31.04 42.38
C VAL A 179 17.05 -32.52 42.51
N VAL A 180 16.56 -33.16 41.45
CA VAL A 180 16.25 -34.61 41.48
C VAL A 180 17.50 -35.46 41.72
N GLU A 181 18.66 -35.06 41.20
CA GLU A 181 19.94 -35.77 41.39
C GLU A 181 20.59 -35.48 42.75
N LEU A 182 20.39 -34.29 43.34
CA LEU A 182 20.75 -34.02 44.74
C LEU A 182 19.91 -34.86 45.72
N SER A 183 18.61 -34.99 45.47
CA SER A 183 17.77 -35.97 46.18
C SER A 183 18.23 -37.42 45.97
N ARG A 184 18.98 -37.74 44.89
CA ARG A 184 19.59 -39.06 44.71
C ARG A 184 20.81 -39.20 45.62
N ALA A 185 21.64 -38.17 45.74
CA ALA A 185 22.74 -38.13 46.70
C ALA A 185 22.25 -38.32 48.15
N ARG A 186 21.13 -37.67 48.51
CA ARG A 186 20.44 -37.88 49.80
C ARG A 186 19.91 -39.31 49.99
N GLU A 187 19.41 -39.95 48.92
CA GLU A 187 19.04 -41.37 48.95
C GLU A 187 20.24 -42.31 49.13
N LEU A 188 21.42 -41.97 48.59
CA LEU A 188 22.64 -42.72 48.85
C LEU A 188 23.05 -42.62 50.34
N LEU A 189 22.95 -41.45 50.98
CA LEU A 189 23.16 -41.32 52.43
C LEU A 189 22.19 -42.21 53.25
N SER A 190 20.92 -42.32 52.80
CA SER A 190 19.95 -43.23 53.44
C SER A 190 20.23 -44.71 53.19
N ARG A 191 21.02 -45.06 52.16
CA ARG A 191 21.58 -46.41 52.00
C ARG A 191 22.77 -46.63 52.92
N GLU A 192 23.65 -45.64 53.07
CA GLU A 192 24.83 -45.68 53.95
C GLU A 192 24.46 -45.89 55.42
N ASP A 193 23.50 -45.13 55.96
CA ASP A 193 23.03 -45.33 57.34
C ASP A 193 22.41 -46.73 57.57
N ALA A 194 21.62 -47.21 56.62
CA ALA A 194 21.06 -48.55 56.69
C ALA A 194 22.15 -49.63 56.55
N MET A 195 23.20 -49.43 55.74
CA MET A 195 24.36 -50.32 55.64
C MET A 195 25.17 -50.36 56.95
N VAL A 196 25.48 -49.21 57.54
CA VAL A 196 26.20 -49.12 58.83
C VAL A 196 25.35 -49.72 59.96
N THR A 197 24.06 -49.42 60.02
CA THR A 197 23.11 -50.01 60.97
C THR A 197 23.06 -51.54 60.83
N GLY A 198 22.91 -52.05 59.60
CA GLY A 198 22.85 -53.48 59.32
C GLY A 198 24.15 -54.22 59.66
N GLY A 199 25.29 -53.70 59.18
CA GLY A 199 26.61 -54.26 59.46
C GLY A 199 26.93 -54.27 60.95
N ARG A 200 26.65 -53.18 61.68
CA ARG A 200 26.90 -53.09 63.13
C ARG A 200 26.08 -54.11 63.92
N LEU A 201 24.81 -54.30 63.57
CA LEU A 201 23.93 -55.25 64.26
C LEU A 201 24.25 -56.72 63.92
N ALA A 202 24.76 -56.98 62.72
CA ALA A 202 25.25 -58.29 62.28
C ALA A 202 26.67 -58.63 62.79
N GLY A 203 27.38 -57.68 63.42
CA GLY A 203 28.75 -57.88 63.92
C GLY A 203 29.87 -57.66 62.89
N GLY A 204 29.55 -57.07 61.73
CA GLY A 204 30.50 -56.74 60.67
C GLY A 204 29.84 -56.67 59.28
N MET A 205 30.58 -56.18 58.29
CA MET A 205 30.24 -56.32 56.87
C MET A 205 31.10 -57.41 56.21
N THR A 206 30.56 -58.03 55.17
CA THR A 206 31.31 -58.85 54.21
C THR A 206 32.05 -57.98 53.18
N ASP A 207 33.05 -58.55 52.49
CA ASP A 207 33.80 -57.89 51.42
C ASP A 207 32.94 -57.42 50.23
N GLY A 208 31.72 -57.96 50.08
CA GLY A 208 30.70 -57.44 49.17
C GLY A 208 30.10 -56.14 49.72
N GLN A 209 29.38 -56.27 50.84
CA GLN A 209 28.69 -55.17 51.53
C GLN A 209 29.59 -53.97 51.81
N PHE A 210 30.86 -54.18 52.17
CA PHE A 210 31.82 -53.09 52.41
C PHE A 210 32.20 -52.34 51.13
N ARG A 211 32.38 -53.04 49.99
CA ARG A 211 32.59 -52.38 48.69
C ARG A 211 31.34 -51.65 48.21
N ASP A 212 30.16 -52.21 48.45
CA ASP A 212 28.89 -51.57 48.13
C ASP A 212 28.67 -50.30 48.97
N PHE A 213 29.07 -50.32 50.25
CA PHE A 213 29.11 -49.14 51.13
C PHE A 213 30.05 -48.06 50.59
N LEU A 214 31.32 -48.40 50.30
CA LEU A 214 32.28 -47.43 49.76
C LEU A 214 31.80 -46.84 48.42
N GLY A 215 31.28 -47.66 47.51
CA GLY A 215 30.71 -47.20 46.24
C GLY A 215 29.47 -46.30 46.41
N THR A 216 28.72 -46.46 47.51
CA THR A 216 27.59 -45.59 47.85
C THR A 216 28.09 -44.23 48.36
N VAL A 217 29.03 -44.22 49.31
CA VAL A 217 29.68 -43.00 49.84
C VAL A 217 30.34 -42.19 48.72
N ASP A 218 31.16 -42.83 47.90
CA ASP A 218 31.90 -42.17 46.81
C ASP A 218 30.94 -41.69 45.71
N GLY A 219 29.86 -42.44 45.44
CA GLY A 219 28.79 -42.03 44.53
C GLY A 219 28.03 -40.79 45.01
N ARG A 220 27.75 -40.67 46.31
CA ARG A 220 27.13 -39.47 46.90
C ARG A 220 28.04 -38.27 46.82
N ARG A 221 29.30 -38.42 47.24
CA ARG A 221 30.33 -37.36 47.18
C ARG A 221 30.52 -36.85 45.75
N LEU A 222 30.49 -37.74 44.75
CA LEU A 222 30.53 -37.38 43.33
C LEU A 222 29.29 -36.59 42.89
N LEU A 223 28.08 -37.02 43.25
CA LEU A 223 26.84 -36.30 42.89
C LEU A 223 26.81 -34.89 43.48
N HIS A 224 27.17 -34.72 44.76
CA HIS A 224 27.30 -33.38 45.35
C HIS A 224 28.30 -32.53 44.59
N HIS A 225 29.53 -33.01 44.39
CA HIS A 225 30.59 -32.24 43.73
C HIS A 225 30.23 -31.80 42.31
N VAL A 226 29.59 -32.68 41.53
CA VAL A 226 29.15 -32.37 40.15
C VAL A 226 28.00 -31.35 40.15
N TYR A 227 27.00 -31.51 41.03
CA TYR A 227 25.77 -30.71 40.98
C TYR A 227 25.82 -29.42 41.81
N GLN A 228 26.74 -29.29 42.77
CA GLN A 228 26.99 -28.04 43.52
C GLN A 228 27.33 -26.86 42.59
N ALA A 229 28.07 -27.11 41.52
CA ALA A 229 28.44 -26.09 40.52
C ALA A 229 27.28 -25.67 39.59
N GLU A 230 26.24 -26.51 39.48
CA GLU A 230 25.04 -26.29 38.65
C GLU A 230 23.87 -25.70 39.46
N LEU A 231 24.03 -25.56 40.78
CA LEU A 231 23.06 -24.91 41.67
C LEU A 231 23.10 -23.38 41.54
N PRO A 232 21.97 -22.67 41.76
CA PRO A 232 22.02 -21.23 41.99
C PRO A 232 22.83 -20.92 43.27
N ALA A 233 23.45 -19.75 43.34
CA ALA A 233 24.42 -19.41 44.38
C ALA A 233 23.87 -19.56 45.82
N SER A 234 22.60 -19.24 46.06
CA SER A 234 21.92 -19.43 47.36
C SER A 234 21.85 -20.90 47.81
N GLU A 235 21.69 -21.82 46.88
CA GLU A 235 21.57 -23.26 47.12
C GLU A 235 22.96 -23.88 47.23
N ALA A 236 23.89 -23.49 46.34
CA ALA A 236 25.30 -23.87 46.41
C ALA A 236 25.92 -23.48 47.77
N THR A 237 25.71 -22.25 48.25
CA THR A 237 26.15 -21.79 49.58
C THR A 237 25.44 -22.50 50.74
N ARG A 238 24.28 -23.14 50.53
CA ARG A 238 23.63 -23.97 51.56
C ARG A 238 24.21 -25.38 51.60
N LEU A 239 24.53 -25.97 50.45
CA LEU A 239 25.20 -27.26 50.36
C LEU A 239 26.64 -27.16 50.90
N ASP A 240 27.40 -26.14 50.48
CA ASP A 240 28.75 -25.82 51.00
C ASP A 240 28.76 -25.66 52.53
N ARG A 241 27.79 -24.94 53.11
CA ARG A 241 27.66 -24.80 54.58
C ARG A 241 27.27 -26.11 55.28
N PHE A 242 26.55 -27.01 54.63
CA PHE A 242 26.29 -28.35 55.17
C PHE A 242 27.59 -29.17 55.20
N GLU A 243 28.33 -29.19 54.09
CA GLU A 243 29.55 -30.00 53.93
C GLU A 243 30.71 -29.49 54.81
N THR A 244 30.83 -28.18 55.00
CA THR A 244 31.85 -27.54 55.85
C THR A 244 31.43 -27.38 57.31
N GLY A 245 30.16 -27.62 57.65
CA GLY A 245 29.61 -27.49 59.00
C GLY A 245 29.82 -28.73 59.88
N ASP A 246 29.50 -28.61 61.17
CA ASP A 246 29.72 -29.64 62.19
C ASP A 246 29.14 -31.02 61.80
N ILE A 247 27.93 -31.06 61.23
CA ILE A 247 27.28 -32.31 60.82
C ILE A 247 27.97 -32.95 59.62
N GLY A 248 28.27 -32.19 58.56
CA GLY A 248 28.92 -32.70 57.35
C GLY A 248 30.37 -33.11 57.59
N SER A 249 31.11 -32.37 58.42
CA SER A 249 32.49 -32.67 58.78
C SER A 249 32.63 -33.88 59.73
N THR A 250 31.72 -34.03 60.71
CA THR A 250 31.63 -35.27 61.51
C THR A 250 31.28 -36.46 60.62
N LEU A 251 30.26 -36.34 59.77
CA LEU A 251 29.84 -37.39 58.83
C LEU A 251 31.01 -37.83 57.92
N PHE A 252 31.71 -36.88 57.30
CA PHE A 252 32.91 -37.13 56.49
C PHE A 252 34.01 -37.88 57.28
N THR A 253 34.22 -37.52 58.55
CA THR A 253 35.24 -38.13 59.43
C THR A 253 34.87 -39.56 59.82
N MET A 254 33.59 -39.83 60.11
CA MET A 254 33.09 -41.18 60.37
C MET A 254 33.21 -42.07 59.13
N GLU A 255 32.87 -41.55 57.95
CA GLU A 255 33.07 -42.24 56.67
C GLU A 255 34.54 -42.57 56.40
N GLU A 256 35.47 -41.68 56.71
CA GLU A 256 36.90 -41.92 56.50
C GLU A 256 37.47 -42.94 57.51
N THR A 257 36.95 -42.95 58.73
CA THR A 257 37.25 -43.98 59.75
C THR A 257 36.70 -45.35 59.33
N ALA A 258 35.54 -45.39 58.68
CA ALA A 258 35.00 -46.60 58.08
C ALA A 258 35.79 -47.05 56.84
N ARG A 259 36.21 -46.12 55.96
CA ARG A 259 37.02 -46.38 54.76
C ARG A 259 38.41 -46.94 55.08
N SER A 260 39.02 -46.48 56.17
CA SER A 260 40.32 -46.97 56.66
C SER A 260 40.23 -48.22 57.55
N SER A 261 39.02 -48.71 57.85
CA SER A 261 38.77 -49.89 58.67
C SER A 261 38.69 -51.19 57.85
N SER A 262 38.79 -52.33 58.55
CA SER A 262 38.46 -53.64 57.96
C SER A 262 36.94 -53.79 57.75
N PRO A 263 36.46 -54.64 56.83
CA PRO A 263 35.02 -54.90 56.63
C PRO A 263 34.27 -55.28 57.93
N LEU A 264 34.92 -56.03 58.82
CA LEU A 264 34.34 -56.42 60.11
C LEU A 264 34.24 -55.22 61.08
N THR A 265 35.21 -54.30 61.07
CA THR A 265 35.26 -53.17 62.01
C THR A 265 34.63 -51.89 61.50
N ALA A 266 34.44 -51.72 60.18
CA ALA A 266 33.98 -50.47 59.57
C ALA A 266 32.62 -49.98 60.07
N ALA A 267 31.69 -50.90 60.35
CA ALA A 267 30.40 -50.57 60.96
C ALA A 267 30.38 -50.76 62.50
N ALA A 268 31.18 -51.70 63.02
CA ALA A 268 31.17 -52.05 64.45
C ALA A 268 32.04 -51.12 65.32
N GLY A 269 33.01 -50.42 64.74
CA GLY A 269 33.89 -49.47 65.42
C GLY A 269 33.39 -48.03 65.47
N LEU A 270 32.30 -47.70 64.76
CA LEU A 270 31.66 -46.38 64.82
C LEU A 270 30.77 -46.27 66.07
N PRO A 271 30.84 -45.17 66.85
CA PRO A 271 29.93 -44.94 67.97
C PRO A 271 28.47 -44.87 67.49
N ALA A 272 27.64 -45.79 67.97
CA ALA A 272 26.33 -46.06 67.39
C ALA A 272 25.35 -44.87 67.46
N ASP A 273 25.30 -44.20 68.61
CA ASP A 273 24.38 -43.09 68.86
C ASP A 273 24.83 -41.82 68.14
N GLU A 274 26.15 -41.60 68.02
CA GLU A 274 26.76 -40.48 67.29
C GLU A 274 26.55 -40.62 65.78
N TRP A 275 26.73 -41.83 65.23
CA TRP A 275 26.42 -42.11 63.82
C TRP A 275 24.94 -41.85 63.54
N ARG A 276 24.03 -42.41 64.36
CA ARG A 276 22.58 -42.25 64.16
C ARG A 276 22.15 -40.79 64.24
N HIS A 277 22.61 -40.05 65.25
CA HIS A 277 22.37 -38.61 65.38
C HIS A 277 22.87 -37.82 64.17
N THR A 278 24.10 -38.10 63.72
CA THR A 278 24.73 -37.40 62.59
C THR A 278 24.03 -37.73 61.26
N ALA A 279 23.67 -38.99 61.03
CA ALA A 279 22.94 -39.43 59.84
C ALA A 279 21.51 -38.86 59.78
N ASP A 280 20.76 -38.93 60.89
CA ASP A 280 19.41 -38.34 60.98
C ASP A 280 19.46 -36.81 60.75
N ALA A 281 20.40 -36.10 61.38
CA ALA A 281 20.59 -34.66 61.20
C ALA A 281 20.99 -34.30 59.76
N ALA A 282 21.89 -35.06 59.13
CA ALA A 282 22.31 -34.85 57.76
C ALA A 282 21.17 -35.11 56.76
N LEU A 283 20.38 -36.17 56.97
CA LEU A 283 19.22 -36.50 56.14
C LEU A 283 18.09 -35.47 56.26
N ASP A 284 17.94 -34.80 57.40
CA ASP A 284 16.99 -33.70 57.59
C ASP A 284 17.48 -32.38 56.99
N GLN A 285 18.76 -32.02 57.19
CA GLN A 285 19.36 -30.82 56.60
C GLN A 285 19.40 -30.89 55.07
N LEU A 286 19.86 -32.00 54.48
CA LEU A 286 19.80 -32.22 53.03
C LEU A 286 18.35 -32.27 52.52
N GLY A 287 17.42 -32.84 53.29
CA GLY A 287 15.99 -32.83 52.95
C GLY A 287 15.40 -31.43 52.90
N THR A 288 15.83 -30.56 53.80
CA THR A 288 15.45 -29.15 53.82
C THR A 288 16.04 -28.41 52.63
N ILE A 289 17.31 -28.65 52.29
CA ILE A 289 17.98 -28.06 51.11
C ILE A 289 17.27 -28.47 49.81
N ASP A 290 17.03 -29.78 49.61
CA ASP A 290 16.28 -30.33 48.47
C ASP A 290 14.89 -29.68 48.34
N THR A 291 14.12 -29.68 49.43
CA THR A 291 12.73 -29.18 49.40
C THR A 291 12.68 -27.67 49.19
N ASP A 292 13.67 -26.93 49.69
CA ASP A 292 13.80 -25.50 49.43
C ASP A 292 14.19 -25.21 47.98
N ALA A 293 15.16 -25.94 47.42
CA ALA A 293 15.57 -25.79 46.03
C ALA A 293 14.42 -26.17 45.07
N ALA A 294 13.69 -27.26 45.32
CA ALA A 294 12.48 -27.62 44.60
C ALA A 294 11.42 -26.51 44.64
N ARG A 295 11.23 -25.88 45.81
CA ARG A 295 10.29 -24.76 45.98
C ARG A 295 10.77 -23.47 45.30
N ASP A 296 12.07 -23.19 45.22
CA ASP A 296 12.57 -22.06 44.44
C ASP A 296 12.41 -22.28 42.93
N VAL A 297 12.83 -23.44 42.44
CA VAL A 297 12.68 -23.82 41.03
C VAL A 297 11.20 -23.79 40.61
N GLY A 298 10.28 -24.24 41.47
CA GLY A 298 8.84 -24.14 41.24
C GLY A 298 8.30 -22.70 41.16
N ARG A 299 8.82 -21.76 41.98
CA ARG A 299 8.48 -20.33 41.87
C ARG A 299 9.07 -19.71 40.60
N THR A 300 10.36 -19.93 40.36
CA THR A 300 11.07 -19.46 39.16
C THR A 300 10.41 -19.97 37.87
N ALA A 301 9.90 -21.21 37.86
CA ALA A 301 9.10 -21.77 36.77
C ALA A 301 7.79 -21.00 36.55
N HIS A 302 7.07 -20.70 37.62
CA HIS A 302 5.80 -19.96 37.58
C HIS A 302 6.00 -18.51 37.10
N ASP A 303 6.96 -17.78 37.69
CA ASP A 303 7.23 -16.38 37.37
C ASP A 303 7.83 -16.19 35.98
N THR A 304 8.67 -17.14 35.54
CA THR A 304 9.13 -17.21 34.13
C THR A 304 7.95 -17.49 33.20
N GLY A 305 7.10 -18.46 33.51
CA GLY A 305 5.89 -18.76 32.74
C GLY A 305 4.96 -17.55 32.61
N MET A 306 4.66 -16.86 33.71
CA MET A 306 3.79 -15.69 33.75
C MET A 306 4.41 -14.48 33.04
N SER A 307 5.70 -14.20 33.23
CA SER A 307 6.38 -13.10 32.53
C SER A 307 6.51 -13.35 31.02
N VAL A 308 6.69 -14.61 30.59
CA VAL A 308 6.59 -14.97 29.17
C VAL A 308 5.15 -14.82 28.65
N LEU A 309 4.12 -15.22 29.40
CA LEU A 309 2.72 -14.98 29.00
C LEU A 309 2.41 -13.48 28.82
N VAL A 310 2.81 -12.63 29.77
CA VAL A 310 2.57 -11.18 29.70
C VAL A 310 3.33 -10.54 28.52
N ARG A 311 4.59 -10.92 28.31
CA ARG A 311 5.38 -10.47 27.15
C ARG A 311 4.78 -10.97 25.83
N ALA A 312 4.37 -12.23 25.77
CA ALA A 312 3.73 -12.83 24.60
C ALA A 312 2.39 -12.17 24.29
N ALA A 313 1.57 -11.84 25.31
CA ALA A 313 0.33 -11.10 25.14
C ALA A 313 0.56 -9.68 24.60
N GLY A 314 1.57 -8.97 25.13
CA GLY A 314 1.95 -7.64 24.62
C GLY A 314 2.45 -7.66 23.17
N VAL A 315 3.36 -8.57 22.84
CA VAL A 315 3.87 -8.77 21.46
C VAL A 315 2.76 -9.25 20.52
N SER A 316 1.84 -10.08 21.01
CA SER A 316 0.66 -10.51 20.25
C SER A 316 -0.26 -9.33 19.95
N LEU A 317 -0.62 -8.53 20.95
CA LEU A 317 -1.46 -7.34 20.77
C LEU A 317 -0.83 -6.34 19.79
N LEU A 318 0.48 -6.06 19.92
CA LEU A 318 1.20 -5.18 19.01
C LEU A 318 1.25 -5.73 17.56
N GLY A 319 1.49 -7.03 17.39
CA GLY A 319 1.48 -7.67 16.07
C GLY A 319 0.09 -7.69 15.43
N LEU A 320 -0.96 -7.95 16.21
CA LEU A 320 -2.36 -7.87 15.76
C LEU A 320 -2.72 -6.44 15.34
N LEU A 321 -2.33 -5.43 16.13
CA LEU A 321 -2.51 -4.01 15.78
C LEU A 321 -1.75 -3.63 14.50
N ALA A 322 -0.53 -4.16 14.29
CA ALA A 322 0.23 -3.95 13.06
C ALA A 322 -0.45 -4.60 11.83
N VAL A 323 -0.99 -5.82 11.97
CA VAL A 323 -1.77 -6.49 10.91
C VAL A 323 -3.05 -5.70 10.58
N ILE A 324 -3.78 -5.21 11.59
CA ILE A 324 -4.96 -4.36 11.42
C ILE A 324 -4.60 -3.02 10.76
N ALA A 325 -3.53 -2.36 11.20
CA ALA A 325 -3.06 -1.11 10.61
C ALA A 325 -2.66 -1.30 9.13
N SER A 326 -1.94 -2.38 8.81
CA SER A 326 -1.59 -2.76 7.45
C SER A 326 -2.83 -2.97 6.57
N LEU A 327 -3.84 -3.69 7.06
CA LEU A 327 -5.13 -3.86 6.38
C LEU A 327 -5.83 -2.51 6.13
N LEU A 328 -5.90 -1.63 7.12
CA LEU A 328 -6.57 -0.33 7.01
C LEU A 328 -5.84 0.62 6.04
N ILE A 329 -4.51 0.59 6.02
CA ILE A 329 -3.68 1.34 5.07
C ILE A 329 -3.88 0.79 3.65
N SER A 330 -3.77 -0.54 3.46
CA SER A 330 -4.04 -1.26 2.22
C SER A 330 -5.42 -0.91 1.64
N LEU A 331 -6.47 -1.00 2.47
CA LEU A 331 -7.83 -0.64 2.08
C LEU A 331 -8.00 0.85 1.75
N ARG A 332 -7.31 1.76 2.45
CA ARG A 332 -7.33 3.20 2.12
C ARG A 332 -6.63 3.49 0.79
N ILE A 333 -5.48 2.87 0.52
CA ILE A 333 -4.75 3.03 -0.74
C ILE A 333 -5.57 2.46 -1.90
N SER A 334 -6.05 1.22 -1.77
CA SER A 334 -6.91 0.55 -2.76
C SER A 334 -8.16 1.38 -3.09
N ARG A 335 -8.86 1.92 -2.07
CA ARG A 335 -10.01 2.82 -2.28
C ARG A 335 -9.61 4.12 -2.99
N ARG A 336 -8.51 4.79 -2.58
CA ARG A 336 -8.03 6.03 -3.22
C ARG A 336 -7.71 5.84 -4.70
N ILE A 337 -7.00 4.76 -5.04
CA ILE A 337 -6.67 4.44 -6.45
C ILE A 337 -7.94 4.12 -7.23
N ALA A 338 -8.82 3.27 -6.70
CA ALA A 338 -10.07 2.91 -7.35
C ALA A 338 -10.95 4.15 -7.64
N THR A 339 -11.15 5.04 -6.66
CA THR A 339 -11.94 6.27 -6.85
C THR A 339 -11.30 7.22 -7.87
N ARG A 340 -9.97 7.35 -7.92
CA ARG A 340 -9.29 8.16 -8.97
C ARG A 340 -9.50 7.58 -10.36
N LEU A 341 -9.38 6.27 -10.52
CA LEU A 341 -9.57 5.60 -11.82
C LEU A 341 -11.04 5.63 -12.27
N THR A 342 -12.00 5.47 -11.36
CA THR A 342 -13.43 5.67 -11.66
C THR A 342 -13.71 7.11 -12.06
N ALA A 343 -13.22 8.11 -11.32
CA ALA A 343 -13.43 9.52 -11.69
C ALA A 343 -12.80 9.89 -13.06
N LEU A 344 -11.64 9.32 -13.41
CA LEU A 344 -11.03 9.50 -14.74
C LEU A 344 -11.87 8.83 -15.84
N ARG A 345 -12.38 7.61 -15.61
CA ARG A 345 -13.27 6.91 -16.52
C ARG A 345 -14.57 7.69 -16.74
N ASP A 346 -15.25 8.06 -15.67
CA ASP A 346 -16.56 8.71 -15.72
C ASP A 346 -16.47 10.08 -16.43
N ALA A 347 -15.37 10.82 -16.19
CA ALA A 347 -15.08 12.05 -16.91
C ALA A 347 -14.79 11.82 -18.41
N ALA A 348 -14.09 10.76 -18.77
CA ALA A 348 -13.86 10.40 -20.17
C ALA A 348 -15.16 9.94 -20.87
N GLU A 349 -16.02 9.17 -20.19
CA GLU A 349 -17.32 8.70 -20.68
C GLU A 349 -18.29 9.88 -20.94
N GLU A 350 -18.46 10.82 -20.00
CA GLU A 350 -19.30 12.03 -20.19
C GLU A 350 -18.76 12.96 -21.29
N LEU A 351 -17.44 13.14 -21.36
CA LEU A 351 -16.80 14.10 -22.27
C LEU A 351 -16.77 13.58 -23.71
N SER A 352 -16.54 12.27 -23.92
CA SER A 352 -16.57 11.62 -25.23
C SER A 352 -17.98 11.21 -25.69
N GLY A 353 -18.85 10.78 -24.77
CA GLY A 353 -20.18 10.27 -25.09
C GLY A 353 -21.25 11.35 -25.30
N ARG A 354 -21.10 12.53 -24.70
CA ARG A 354 -22.11 13.62 -24.80
C ARG A 354 -21.53 14.92 -25.33
N ARG A 355 -20.49 15.46 -24.68
CA ARG A 355 -20.05 16.85 -24.92
C ARG A 355 -19.34 17.04 -26.26
N LEU A 356 -18.34 16.22 -26.55
CA LEU A 356 -17.57 16.35 -27.78
C LEU A 356 -18.41 16.08 -29.05
N PRO A 357 -19.29 15.06 -29.12
CA PRO A 357 -20.15 14.84 -30.28
C PRO A 357 -21.11 16.01 -30.58
N VAL A 358 -21.66 16.66 -29.54
CA VAL A 358 -22.54 17.83 -29.71
C VAL A 358 -21.75 19.02 -30.26
N LEU A 359 -20.59 19.36 -29.67
CA LEU A 359 -19.75 20.45 -30.15
C LEU A 359 -19.29 20.24 -31.61
N LEU A 360 -18.87 19.02 -31.96
CA LEU A 360 -18.49 18.67 -33.33
C LEU A 360 -19.66 18.70 -34.31
N ARG A 361 -20.90 18.48 -33.85
CA ARG A 361 -22.11 18.59 -34.66
C ARG A 361 -22.44 20.04 -34.96
N THR A 362 -22.51 20.91 -33.94
CA THR A 362 -22.78 22.35 -34.11
C THR A 362 -21.78 22.99 -35.06
N LEU A 363 -20.47 22.69 -34.92
CA LEU A 363 -19.42 23.20 -35.82
C LEU A 363 -19.56 22.73 -37.28
N ARG A 364 -20.21 21.59 -37.54
CA ARG A 364 -20.48 21.08 -38.90
C ARG A 364 -21.76 21.66 -39.51
N GLU A 365 -22.78 21.91 -38.69
CA GLU A 365 -24.09 22.44 -39.12
C GLU A 365 -24.09 23.97 -39.36
N GLY A 366 -22.92 24.62 -39.24
CA GLY A 366 -22.72 26.01 -39.66
C GLY A 366 -22.58 27.03 -38.52
N ALA A 367 -22.31 26.58 -37.29
CA ALA A 367 -22.08 27.38 -36.07
C ALA A 367 -21.65 28.84 -36.33
N SER A 368 -22.38 29.81 -35.80
CA SER A 368 -22.14 31.25 -35.88
C SER A 368 -20.74 31.69 -35.41
N LEU A 369 -20.38 32.96 -35.62
CA LEU A 369 -19.11 33.49 -35.10
C LEU A 369 -19.05 33.44 -33.56
N GLU A 370 -20.19 33.60 -32.90
CA GLU A 370 -20.31 33.52 -31.44
C GLU A 370 -20.16 32.06 -30.95
N GLU A 371 -20.81 31.09 -31.60
CA GLU A 371 -20.69 29.67 -31.29
C GLU A 371 -19.29 29.10 -31.60
N ILE A 372 -18.60 29.60 -32.64
CA ILE A 372 -17.19 29.25 -32.88
C ILE A 372 -16.29 29.83 -31.79
N ALA A 373 -16.50 31.09 -31.41
CA ALA A 373 -15.75 31.71 -30.31
C ALA A 373 -16.09 31.08 -28.94
N GLU A 374 -17.30 30.53 -28.77
CA GLU A 374 -17.66 29.74 -27.60
C GLU A 374 -16.99 28.37 -27.62
N ALA A 375 -17.05 27.62 -28.72
CA ALA A 375 -16.35 26.35 -28.87
C ALA A 375 -14.83 26.48 -28.62
N GLU A 376 -14.22 27.58 -29.06
CA GLU A 376 -12.82 27.92 -28.77
C GLU A 376 -12.60 28.23 -27.27
N ARG A 377 -13.44 29.05 -26.63
CA ARG A 377 -13.40 29.26 -25.17
C ARG A 377 -13.61 27.95 -24.40
N THR A 378 -14.47 27.05 -24.87
CA THR A 378 -14.71 25.73 -24.28
C THR A 378 -13.58 24.74 -24.58
N ALA A 379 -12.78 24.93 -25.64
CA ALA A 379 -11.53 24.19 -25.83
C ALA A 379 -10.43 24.70 -24.89
N VAL A 380 -10.24 26.03 -24.78
CA VAL A 380 -9.14 26.65 -24.03
C VAL A 380 -9.39 26.68 -22.51
N HIS A 381 -10.64 26.81 -22.08
CA HIS A 381 -11.04 26.85 -20.66
C HIS A 381 -11.97 25.70 -20.23
N GLY A 382 -12.73 25.11 -21.15
CA GLY A 382 -13.68 24.01 -20.88
C GLY A 382 -13.04 22.62 -20.77
N GLY A 383 -11.74 22.54 -20.50
CA GLY A 383 -11.15 21.37 -19.85
C GLY A 383 -11.84 21.18 -18.50
N GLY A 384 -12.80 20.24 -18.44
CA GLY A 384 -13.76 20.08 -17.34
C GLY A 384 -13.12 20.06 -15.95
N PRO A 385 -13.85 20.56 -14.93
CA PRO A 385 -13.34 21.17 -13.70
C PRO A 385 -12.06 20.50 -13.20
N ALA A 386 -10.92 21.15 -13.52
CA ALA A 386 -9.61 20.54 -13.70
C ALA A 386 -9.37 19.36 -12.75
N LEU A 387 -9.48 18.14 -13.28
CA LEU A 387 -9.35 16.90 -12.52
C LEU A 387 -8.05 16.93 -11.71
N ARG A 388 -8.15 17.14 -10.39
CA ARG A 388 -7.01 17.19 -9.45
C ARG A 388 -6.46 15.78 -9.14
N LEU A 389 -6.46 14.92 -10.17
CA LEU A 389 -5.51 13.84 -10.35
C LEU A 389 -4.10 14.45 -10.31
N GLY A 390 -3.16 13.76 -9.68
CA GLY A 390 -1.95 14.41 -9.17
C GLY A 390 -0.88 14.65 -10.23
N ASN A 391 0.35 14.75 -9.74
CA ASN A 391 1.54 14.60 -10.58
C ASN A 391 1.91 13.11 -10.77
N ASP A 392 1.02 12.19 -10.36
CA ASP A 392 1.10 10.75 -10.58
C ASP A 392 0.79 10.37 -12.04
N GLU A 393 1.01 9.10 -12.37
CA GLU A 393 0.83 8.53 -13.72
C GLU A 393 -0.62 8.68 -14.19
N ILE A 394 -1.59 8.55 -13.28
CA ILE A 394 -3.02 8.74 -13.57
C ILE A 394 -3.29 10.19 -13.99
N GLY A 395 -2.67 11.17 -13.31
CA GLY A 395 -2.74 12.58 -13.72
C GLY A 395 -2.00 12.88 -15.01
N GLN A 396 -0.91 12.16 -15.34
CA GLN A 396 -0.23 12.27 -16.63
C GLN A 396 -1.15 11.84 -17.79
N VAL A 397 -1.82 10.69 -17.67
CA VAL A 397 -2.80 10.21 -18.66
C VAL A 397 -3.95 11.21 -18.85
N ALA A 398 -4.48 11.76 -17.77
CA ALA A 398 -5.54 12.78 -17.84
C ALA A 398 -5.09 14.06 -18.58
N ARG A 399 -3.85 14.52 -18.36
CA ARG A 399 -3.27 15.65 -19.09
C ARG A 399 -3.06 15.34 -20.58
N ALA A 400 -2.57 14.15 -20.91
CA ALA A 400 -2.39 13.73 -22.30
C ALA A 400 -3.72 13.69 -23.08
N PHE A 401 -4.77 13.12 -22.48
CA PHE A 401 -6.12 13.12 -23.07
C PHE A 401 -6.65 14.54 -23.30
N GLY A 402 -6.50 15.44 -22.32
CA GLY A 402 -6.89 16.84 -22.44
C GLY A 402 -6.04 17.67 -23.41
N ILE A 403 -4.84 17.21 -23.81
CA ILE A 403 -4.06 17.81 -24.89
C ILE A 403 -4.60 17.34 -26.26
N ALA A 404 -4.75 16.03 -26.44
CA ALA A 404 -5.25 15.44 -27.69
C ALA A 404 -6.66 15.96 -28.05
N GLN A 405 -7.55 16.09 -27.06
CA GLN A 405 -8.89 16.64 -27.27
C GLN A 405 -8.85 18.11 -27.73
N ARG A 406 -7.98 18.95 -27.15
CA ARG A 406 -7.90 20.37 -27.52
C ARG A 406 -7.41 20.55 -28.96
N ALA A 407 -6.42 19.75 -29.39
CA ALA A 407 -6.00 19.72 -30.79
C ALA A 407 -7.14 19.34 -31.74
N ALA A 408 -7.96 18.34 -31.39
CA ALA A 408 -9.09 17.91 -32.22
C ALA A 408 -10.20 18.99 -32.34
N VAL A 409 -10.53 19.69 -31.26
CA VAL A 409 -11.51 20.79 -31.30
C VAL A 409 -10.93 21.99 -32.06
N GLN A 410 -9.67 22.36 -31.83
CA GLN A 410 -9.00 23.46 -32.52
C GLN A 410 -8.98 23.24 -34.05
N ALA A 411 -8.56 22.06 -34.52
CA ALA A 411 -8.56 21.74 -35.95
C ALA A 411 -9.96 21.84 -36.58
N THR A 412 -11.02 21.48 -35.83
CA THR A 412 -12.41 21.61 -36.29
C THR A 412 -12.85 23.09 -36.36
N VAL A 413 -12.43 23.91 -35.38
CA VAL A 413 -12.67 25.37 -35.36
C VAL A 413 -11.95 26.07 -36.52
N GLU A 414 -10.70 25.69 -36.82
CA GLU A 414 -9.93 26.20 -37.96
C GLU A 414 -10.60 25.84 -39.29
N GLN A 415 -11.05 24.60 -39.47
CA GLN A 415 -11.80 24.17 -40.65
C GLN A 415 -13.11 24.96 -40.84
N ALA A 416 -13.86 25.24 -39.77
CA ALA A 416 -15.07 26.05 -39.81
C ALA A 416 -14.79 27.53 -40.17
N ARG A 417 -13.69 28.09 -39.66
CA ARG A 417 -13.21 29.45 -40.03
C ARG A 417 -12.85 29.54 -41.51
N LEU A 418 -12.12 28.55 -42.05
CA LEU A 418 -11.75 28.50 -43.47
C LEU A 418 -12.96 28.49 -44.40
N ARG A 419 -13.97 27.65 -44.11
CA ARG A 419 -15.25 27.61 -44.88
C ARG A 419 -15.95 28.98 -44.92
N ARG A 420 -15.97 29.73 -43.80
CA ARG A 420 -16.51 31.10 -43.78
C ARG A 420 -15.66 32.10 -44.56
N GLY A 421 -14.34 32.02 -44.48
CA GLY A 421 -13.43 32.92 -45.19
C GLY A 421 -13.71 32.90 -46.70
N VAL A 422 -13.87 31.71 -47.28
CA VAL A 422 -14.22 31.51 -48.70
C VAL A 422 -15.56 32.16 -49.06
N ALA A 423 -16.62 31.96 -48.26
CA ALA A 423 -17.93 32.58 -48.49
C ALA A 423 -17.90 34.13 -48.40
N ALA A 424 -17.10 34.68 -47.49
CA ALA A 424 -16.91 36.13 -47.38
C ALA A 424 -16.17 36.72 -48.59
N VAL A 425 -15.17 36.01 -49.13
CA VAL A 425 -14.48 36.40 -50.37
C VAL A 425 -15.43 36.42 -51.56
N PHE A 426 -16.24 35.37 -51.77
CA PHE A 426 -17.25 35.36 -52.85
C PHE A 426 -18.24 36.52 -52.74
N THR A 427 -18.76 36.80 -51.53
CA THR A 427 -19.66 37.94 -51.28
C THR A 427 -19.01 39.29 -51.64
N THR A 428 -17.72 39.43 -51.34
CA THR A 428 -16.95 40.66 -51.60
C THR A 428 -16.65 40.84 -53.09
N LEU A 429 -16.25 39.76 -53.77
CA LEU A 429 -16.02 39.74 -55.21
C LEU A 429 -17.28 40.11 -55.99
N ALA A 430 -18.39 39.44 -55.67
CA ALA A 430 -19.70 39.67 -56.28
C ALA A 430 -20.15 41.13 -56.19
N ARG A 431 -20.10 41.71 -54.98
CA ARG A 431 -20.46 43.12 -54.74
C ARG A 431 -19.53 44.10 -55.48
N ARG A 432 -18.23 43.79 -55.58
CA ARG A 432 -17.26 44.62 -56.34
C ARG A 432 -17.57 44.58 -57.84
N SER A 433 -17.88 43.42 -58.39
CA SER A 433 -18.30 43.26 -59.80
C SER A 433 -19.58 44.04 -60.08
N GLN A 434 -20.62 43.94 -59.23
CA GLN A 434 -21.86 44.73 -59.39
C GLN A 434 -21.60 46.25 -59.46
N VAL A 435 -20.68 46.79 -58.65
CA VAL A 435 -20.35 48.23 -58.66
C VAL A 435 -19.64 48.64 -59.95
N LEU A 436 -18.71 47.82 -60.45
CA LEU A 436 -18.03 48.08 -61.73
C LEU A 436 -19.00 48.02 -62.90
N LEU A 437 -19.82 46.97 -62.96
CA LEU A 437 -20.79 46.73 -64.03
C LEU A 437 -21.88 47.79 -64.07
N HIS A 438 -22.35 48.28 -62.91
CA HIS A 438 -23.29 49.40 -62.89
C HIS A 438 -22.70 50.67 -63.50
N ARG A 439 -21.39 50.93 -63.30
CA ARG A 439 -20.70 52.06 -63.93
C ARG A 439 -20.51 51.84 -65.43
N GLN A 440 -20.28 50.61 -65.87
CA GLN A 440 -20.15 50.24 -67.29
C GLN A 440 -21.48 50.39 -68.04
N LEU A 441 -22.60 49.85 -67.51
CA LEU A 441 -23.95 50.07 -68.06
C LEU A 441 -24.29 51.56 -68.18
N THR A 442 -23.94 52.36 -67.18
CA THR A 442 -24.18 53.82 -67.20
C THR A 442 -23.41 54.52 -68.33
N LEU A 443 -22.22 54.03 -68.71
CA LEU A 443 -21.46 54.57 -69.84
C LEU A 443 -22.03 54.09 -71.19
N ILE A 444 -22.55 52.86 -71.27
CA ILE A 444 -23.18 52.31 -72.48
C ILE A 444 -24.49 53.05 -72.81
N ASP A 445 -25.39 53.26 -71.84
CA ASP A 445 -26.59 54.11 -71.99
C ASP A 445 -26.22 55.59 -72.26
N GLU A 446 -25.01 56.05 -71.93
CA GLU A 446 -24.52 57.37 -72.37
C GLU A 446 -23.96 57.36 -73.81
N MET A 447 -23.50 56.23 -74.34
CA MET A 447 -23.05 56.09 -75.74
C MET A 447 -24.23 55.84 -76.69
N GLU A 448 -25.14 54.93 -76.34
CA GLU A 448 -26.39 54.66 -77.07
C GLU A 448 -27.18 55.96 -77.33
N ARG A 449 -27.18 56.88 -76.36
CA ARG A 449 -27.85 58.18 -76.44
C ARG A 449 -27.11 59.27 -77.22
N ARG A 450 -25.94 58.97 -77.80
CA ARG A 450 -25.10 59.90 -78.60
C ARG A 450 -24.76 59.37 -79.99
N THR A 451 -24.97 58.08 -80.25
CA THR A 451 -24.74 57.44 -81.55
C THR A 451 -26.04 57.46 -82.37
N GLU A 452 -25.97 58.02 -83.58
CA GLU A 452 -27.07 58.01 -84.56
C GLU A 452 -26.82 57.02 -85.72
N ASP A 453 -25.66 56.38 -85.79
CA ASP A 453 -25.34 55.34 -86.76
C ASP A 453 -26.00 53.99 -86.35
N PRO A 454 -26.87 53.39 -87.19
CA PRO A 454 -27.49 52.09 -86.91
C PRO A 454 -26.50 50.93 -86.70
N ALA A 455 -25.30 50.99 -87.28
CA ALA A 455 -24.28 49.95 -87.12
C ALA A 455 -23.60 50.02 -85.76
N GLU A 456 -23.09 51.20 -85.37
CA GLU A 456 -22.54 51.42 -84.03
C GLU A 456 -23.60 51.16 -82.93
N LEU A 457 -24.85 51.55 -83.16
CA LEU A 457 -25.95 51.31 -82.23
C LEU A 457 -26.20 49.80 -82.02
N ALA A 458 -26.07 48.98 -83.07
CA ALA A 458 -26.23 47.52 -82.97
C ALA A 458 -25.09 46.87 -82.14
N ASP A 459 -23.85 47.35 -82.27
CA ASP A 459 -22.73 46.88 -81.44
C ASP A 459 -22.80 47.43 -80.00
N LEU A 460 -23.38 48.62 -79.78
CA LEU A 460 -23.69 49.14 -78.44
C LEU A 460 -24.78 48.30 -77.73
N PHE A 461 -25.82 47.85 -78.44
CA PHE A 461 -26.79 46.90 -77.87
C PHE A 461 -26.13 45.58 -77.47
N ARG A 462 -25.21 45.04 -78.28
CA ARG A 462 -24.42 43.85 -77.92
C ARG A 462 -23.59 44.06 -76.66
N LEU A 463 -22.99 45.24 -76.49
CA LEU A 463 -22.25 45.61 -75.29
C LEU A 463 -23.14 45.72 -74.04
N ASP A 464 -24.37 46.24 -74.15
CA ASP A 464 -25.31 46.26 -73.02
C ASP A 464 -25.75 44.85 -72.62
N HIS A 465 -26.11 44.00 -73.59
CA HIS A 465 -26.45 42.60 -73.34
C HIS A 465 -25.30 41.85 -72.66
N MET A 466 -24.06 41.97 -73.15
CA MET A 466 -22.87 41.39 -72.48
C MET A 466 -22.71 41.90 -71.04
N THR A 467 -22.89 43.20 -70.80
CA THR A 467 -22.74 43.79 -69.46
C THR A 467 -23.87 43.37 -68.52
N THR A 468 -25.07 43.14 -69.04
CA THR A 468 -26.20 42.54 -68.30
C THR A 468 -25.97 41.06 -67.97
N ARG A 469 -25.39 40.26 -68.88
CA ARG A 469 -24.96 38.88 -68.59
C ARG A 469 -23.91 38.83 -67.47
N MET A 470 -22.91 39.72 -67.52
CA MET A 470 -21.95 39.87 -66.41
C MET A 470 -22.60 40.28 -65.09
N ARG A 471 -23.67 41.10 -65.11
CA ARG A 471 -24.44 41.47 -63.91
C ARG A 471 -25.09 40.24 -63.26
N ARG A 472 -25.77 39.42 -64.07
CA ARG A 472 -26.38 38.15 -63.65
C ARG A 472 -25.33 37.20 -63.05
N HIS A 473 -24.15 37.08 -63.65
CA HIS A 473 -23.07 36.26 -63.07
C HIS A 473 -22.57 36.77 -61.71
N ALA A 474 -22.48 38.10 -61.51
CA ALA A 474 -22.16 38.66 -60.20
C ALA A 474 -23.28 38.41 -59.17
N GLU A 475 -24.54 38.40 -59.60
CA GLU A 475 -25.71 38.08 -58.75
C GLU A 475 -25.77 36.58 -58.40
N GLY A 476 -25.38 35.71 -59.33
CA GLY A 476 -25.12 34.28 -59.07
C GLY A 476 -24.08 34.06 -57.97
N LEU A 477 -22.97 34.80 -57.98
CA LEU A 477 -21.95 34.71 -56.92
C LEU A 477 -22.45 35.15 -55.52
N LEU A 478 -23.45 36.06 -55.43
CA LEU A 478 -24.12 36.36 -54.16
C LEU A 478 -24.99 35.18 -53.70
N ILE A 479 -25.78 34.59 -54.61
CA ILE A 479 -26.62 33.42 -54.30
C ILE A 479 -25.74 32.26 -53.81
N LEU A 480 -24.60 32.03 -54.47
CA LEU A 480 -23.58 31.03 -54.13
C LEU A 480 -22.86 31.30 -52.79
N SER A 481 -22.74 32.56 -52.37
CA SER A 481 -22.24 32.90 -51.02
C SER A 481 -23.32 32.88 -49.92
N GLY A 482 -24.59 32.68 -50.28
CA GLY A 482 -25.73 32.57 -49.36
C GLY A 482 -26.54 33.86 -49.20
N ASN A 483 -26.29 34.88 -50.02
CA ASN A 483 -26.98 36.16 -49.98
C ASN A 483 -28.06 36.23 -51.08
N ALA A 484 -29.21 36.82 -50.78
CA ALA A 484 -30.26 37.04 -51.78
C ALA A 484 -29.94 38.24 -52.71
N PRO A 485 -30.39 38.23 -53.99
CA PRO A 485 -30.32 39.39 -54.87
C PRO A 485 -31.01 40.63 -54.28
N GLY A 486 -30.47 41.82 -54.57
CA GLY A 486 -30.70 43.04 -53.79
C GLY A 486 -32.07 43.75 -53.91
N ARG A 487 -33.13 43.08 -54.37
CA ARG A 487 -34.46 43.69 -54.53
C ARG A 487 -35.60 42.67 -54.35
N ALA A 488 -36.34 42.79 -53.27
CA ALA A 488 -37.63 42.10 -53.11
C ALA A 488 -38.77 42.97 -53.67
N TRP A 489 -39.66 42.38 -54.47
CA TRP A 489 -40.89 43.05 -54.89
C TRP A 489 -41.90 43.01 -53.73
N ARG A 490 -42.69 44.08 -53.54
CA ARG A 490 -43.64 44.21 -52.41
C ARG A 490 -45.10 43.95 -52.77
N ARG A 491 -45.40 43.77 -54.06
CA ARG A 491 -46.73 43.48 -54.59
C ARG A 491 -46.65 42.24 -55.49
N PRO A 492 -47.73 41.48 -55.69
CA PRO A 492 -47.76 40.43 -56.69
C PRO A 492 -47.53 40.98 -58.10
N VAL A 493 -46.86 40.21 -58.95
CA VAL A 493 -46.56 40.56 -60.36
C VAL A 493 -47.11 39.44 -61.25
N ARG A 494 -47.72 39.75 -62.41
CA ARG A 494 -48.35 38.72 -63.25
C ARG A 494 -47.28 37.78 -63.80
N LEU A 495 -47.54 36.46 -63.86
CA LEU A 495 -46.54 35.49 -64.34
C LEU A 495 -46.05 35.81 -65.75
N VAL A 496 -46.94 36.30 -66.63
CA VAL A 496 -46.58 36.77 -67.98
C VAL A 496 -45.66 38.00 -67.97
N GLU A 497 -45.68 38.83 -66.92
CA GLU A 497 -44.74 39.95 -66.73
C GLU A 497 -43.39 39.44 -66.19
N VAL A 498 -43.40 38.49 -65.25
CA VAL A 498 -42.16 37.85 -64.72
C VAL A 498 -41.43 37.09 -65.83
N VAL A 499 -42.15 36.33 -66.66
CA VAL A 499 -41.58 35.64 -67.82
C VAL A 499 -41.05 36.64 -68.86
N LYS A 500 -41.81 37.69 -69.19
CA LYS A 500 -41.32 38.74 -70.11
C LYS A 500 -40.10 39.50 -69.57
N ALA A 501 -40.01 39.68 -68.26
CA ALA A 501 -38.83 40.27 -67.64
C ALA A 501 -37.62 39.34 -67.74
N ALA A 502 -37.78 38.03 -67.47
CA ALA A 502 -36.71 37.03 -67.66
C ALA A 502 -36.26 36.91 -69.13
N VAL A 503 -37.18 36.99 -70.09
CA VAL A 503 -36.87 37.08 -71.53
C VAL A 503 -36.11 38.37 -71.87
N GLY A 504 -36.33 39.45 -71.13
CA GLY A 504 -35.57 40.69 -71.25
C GLY A 504 -34.15 40.65 -70.65
N GLU A 505 -33.74 39.57 -69.99
CA GLU A 505 -32.39 39.42 -69.39
C GLU A 505 -31.48 38.42 -70.13
N ILE A 506 -31.93 37.90 -71.29
CA ILE A 506 -31.13 37.03 -72.17
C ILE A 506 -30.76 37.74 -73.48
N GLU A 507 -29.68 37.27 -74.12
CA GLU A 507 -29.18 37.84 -75.39
C GLU A 507 -30.12 37.52 -76.56
N ASP A 508 -30.52 36.25 -76.67
CA ASP A 508 -31.39 35.71 -77.73
C ASP A 508 -32.89 35.96 -77.50
N TYR A 509 -33.28 37.10 -76.94
CA TYR A 509 -34.69 37.39 -76.59
C TYR A 509 -35.64 37.30 -77.80
N GLN A 510 -35.14 37.57 -79.00
CA GLN A 510 -35.89 37.48 -80.27
C GLN A 510 -36.27 36.04 -80.66
N ARG A 511 -35.56 35.04 -80.12
CA ARG A 511 -35.83 33.60 -80.36
C ARG A 511 -36.88 33.03 -79.40
N ILE A 512 -37.37 33.80 -78.41
CA ILE A 512 -38.35 33.32 -77.44
C ILE A 512 -39.79 33.56 -77.89
N VAL A 513 -40.59 32.49 -77.97
CA VAL A 513 -42.04 32.57 -78.18
C VAL A 513 -42.79 32.25 -76.89
N VAL A 514 -43.28 33.29 -76.21
CA VAL A 514 -44.13 33.15 -75.01
C VAL A 514 -45.58 32.92 -75.43
N ARG A 515 -46.15 31.76 -75.09
CA ARG A 515 -47.54 31.39 -75.38
C ARG A 515 -48.54 32.06 -74.43
N ARG A 516 -49.85 31.87 -74.69
CA ARG A 516 -50.94 32.55 -73.97
C ARG A 516 -51.16 31.96 -72.57
N MET A 517 -50.41 32.46 -71.60
CA MET A 517 -50.51 32.06 -70.19
C MET A 517 -51.84 32.49 -69.52
N PRO A 518 -52.37 31.70 -68.55
CA PRO A 518 -53.48 32.09 -67.69
C PRO A 518 -53.21 33.34 -66.83
N ARG A 519 -54.30 33.98 -66.36
CA ARG A 519 -54.27 35.20 -65.51
C ARG A 519 -53.89 34.88 -64.05
N MET A 520 -52.62 34.56 -63.82
CA MET A 520 -52.04 34.33 -62.49
C MET A 520 -50.93 35.33 -62.15
N ALA A 521 -50.75 35.63 -60.86
CA ALA A 521 -49.66 36.43 -60.34
C ALA A 521 -48.80 35.64 -59.34
N LEU A 522 -47.54 36.06 -59.21
CA LEU A 522 -46.54 35.51 -58.30
C LEU A 522 -46.37 36.45 -57.10
N THR A 523 -46.19 35.91 -55.89
CA THR A 523 -45.95 36.69 -54.67
C THR A 523 -44.62 37.46 -54.76
N GLY A 524 -44.63 38.73 -54.33
CA GLY A 524 -43.50 39.65 -54.53
C GLY A 524 -42.16 39.18 -53.94
N GLY A 525 -42.20 38.36 -52.89
CA GLY A 525 -41.01 37.75 -52.28
C GLY A 525 -40.31 36.70 -53.16
N ALA A 526 -41.04 36.07 -54.08
CA ALA A 526 -40.49 35.08 -55.01
C ALA A 526 -40.10 35.68 -56.38
N VAL A 527 -40.59 36.88 -56.74
CA VAL A 527 -40.39 37.49 -58.07
C VAL A 527 -38.92 37.54 -58.50
N ALA A 528 -38.01 37.99 -57.62
CA ALA A 528 -36.59 38.10 -57.96
C ALA A 528 -35.96 36.74 -58.29
N ASP A 529 -36.24 35.75 -57.44
CA ASP A 529 -35.64 34.41 -57.50
C ASP A 529 -36.23 33.57 -58.64
N VAL A 530 -37.53 33.72 -58.92
CA VAL A 530 -38.19 33.08 -60.08
C VAL A 530 -37.76 33.73 -61.39
N LEU A 531 -37.59 35.06 -61.44
CA LEU A 531 -37.08 35.76 -62.62
C LEU A 531 -35.66 35.28 -62.95
N HIS A 532 -34.75 35.24 -61.96
CA HIS A 532 -33.40 34.72 -62.16
C HIS A 532 -33.41 33.24 -62.56
N LEU A 533 -34.22 32.40 -61.91
CA LEU A 533 -34.35 30.97 -62.24
C LEU A 533 -34.82 30.76 -63.69
N LEU A 534 -35.78 31.55 -64.17
CA LEU A 534 -36.26 31.50 -65.54
C LEU A 534 -35.23 32.06 -66.52
N ALA A 535 -34.52 33.14 -66.20
CA ALA A 535 -33.46 33.69 -67.04
C ALA A 535 -32.29 32.71 -67.22
N GLU A 536 -31.88 32.00 -66.15
CA GLU A 536 -30.91 30.90 -66.25
C GLU A 536 -31.41 29.79 -67.19
N LEU A 537 -32.67 29.36 -67.08
CA LEU A 537 -33.22 28.30 -67.95
C LEU A 537 -33.36 28.74 -69.41
N LEU A 538 -33.77 29.98 -69.67
CA LEU A 538 -33.94 30.54 -71.01
C LEU A 538 -32.58 30.75 -71.72
N GLU A 539 -31.56 31.26 -71.01
CA GLU A 539 -30.20 31.36 -71.54
C GLU A 539 -29.67 29.97 -71.95
N ASN A 540 -29.85 28.95 -71.10
CA ASN A 540 -29.45 27.58 -71.42
C ASN A 540 -30.21 27.05 -72.65
N ALA A 541 -31.53 27.22 -72.71
CA ALA A 541 -32.37 26.77 -73.83
C ALA A 541 -31.93 27.40 -75.16
N CYS A 542 -31.66 28.70 -75.21
CA CYS A 542 -31.13 29.38 -76.40
C CYS A 542 -29.70 28.93 -76.74
N SER A 543 -28.83 28.78 -75.74
CA SER A 543 -27.42 28.42 -75.93
C SER A 543 -27.20 27.01 -76.46
N PHE A 544 -28.10 26.06 -76.15
CA PHE A 544 -28.03 24.68 -76.62
C PHE A 544 -28.90 24.41 -77.87
N SER A 545 -29.57 25.43 -78.42
CA SER A 545 -30.41 25.33 -79.62
C SER A 545 -29.81 26.09 -80.81
N PRO A 546 -29.82 25.52 -82.05
CA PRO A 546 -29.32 26.19 -83.25
C PRO A 546 -29.93 27.59 -83.47
N PRO A 547 -29.17 28.59 -83.99
CA PRO A 547 -29.58 29.99 -83.97
C PRO A 547 -30.82 30.31 -84.83
N ASP A 548 -31.19 29.44 -85.76
CA ASP A 548 -32.40 29.48 -86.59
C ASP A 548 -33.65 28.91 -85.90
N THR A 549 -33.50 28.25 -84.74
CA THR A 549 -34.60 27.67 -83.96
C THR A 549 -35.13 28.61 -82.88
N GLN A 550 -36.42 28.45 -82.55
CA GLN A 550 -37.11 29.19 -81.50
C GLN A 550 -37.26 28.36 -80.22
N VAL A 551 -37.14 29.01 -79.07
CA VAL A 551 -37.43 28.44 -77.75
C VAL A 551 -38.84 28.83 -77.35
N VAL A 552 -39.66 27.86 -76.96
CA VAL A 552 -41.07 28.08 -76.62
C VAL A 552 -41.25 28.10 -75.11
N VAL A 553 -41.97 29.10 -74.60
CA VAL A 553 -42.35 29.18 -73.18
C VAL A 553 -43.86 29.07 -73.07
N ASP A 554 -44.34 27.97 -72.50
CA ASP A 554 -45.74 27.75 -72.19
C ASP A 554 -45.98 27.82 -70.66
N GLY A 555 -47.23 28.06 -70.27
CA GLY A 555 -47.59 28.21 -68.87
C GLY A 555 -49.00 27.72 -68.59
N SER A 556 -49.14 26.70 -67.76
CA SER A 556 -50.40 26.02 -67.48
C SER A 556 -50.70 25.95 -65.98
N ARG A 557 -51.99 25.91 -65.63
CA ARG A 557 -52.45 25.67 -64.26
C ARG A 557 -52.51 24.16 -64.03
N SER A 558 -51.93 23.71 -62.92
CA SER A 558 -51.98 22.31 -62.45
C SER A 558 -52.78 22.23 -61.14
N GLU A 559 -53.17 21.03 -60.73
CA GLU A 559 -53.86 20.78 -59.46
C GLU A 559 -53.01 21.13 -58.23
N ALA A 560 -51.67 21.06 -58.37
CA ALA A 560 -50.72 21.29 -57.28
C ALA A 560 -49.94 22.62 -57.37
N GLY A 561 -50.19 23.45 -58.39
CA GLY A 561 -49.33 24.60 -58.67
C GLY A 561 -49.57 25.26 -60.03
N PHE A 562 -48.60 26.05 -60.47
CA PHE A 562 -48.50 26.54 -61.84
C PHE A 562 -47.22 25.97 -62.47
N VAL A 563 -47.35 25.46 -63.70
CA VAL A 563 -46.23 24.86 -64.44
C VAL A 563 -45.83 25.80 -65.56
N ILE A 564 -44.58 26.25 -65.55
CA ILE A 564 -43.94 26.88 -66.71
C ILE A 564 -43.10 25.80 -67.39
N GLU A 565 -43.31 25.60 -68.68
CA GLU A 565 -42.48 24.72 -69.51
C GLU A 565 -41.67 25.58 -70.48
N VAL A 566 -40.35 25.45 -70.44
CA VAL A 566 -39.42 26.03 -71.43
C VAL A 566 -38.96 24.88 -72.33
N GLU A 567 -39.41 24.88 -73.58
CA GLU A 567 -39.10 23.87 -74.60
C GLU A 567 -38.05 24.41 -75.57
N ASP A 568 -36.89 23.76 -75.59
CA ASP A 568 -35.78 24.00 -76.52
C ASP A 568 -35.88 23.05 -77.73
N GLN A 569 -35.27 23.43 -78.86
CA GLN A 569 -35.19 22.61 -80.09
C GLN A 569 -33.75 22.19 -80.39
N GLY A 570 -32.93 22.08 -79.34
CA GLY A 570 -31.51 21.81 -79.42
C GLY A 570 -31.18 20.35 -79.70
N LEU A 571 -29.93 19.99 -79.43
CA LEU A 571 -29.46 18.59 -79.52
C LEU A 571 -30.17 17.66 -78.51
N GLY A 572 -30.83 18.24 -77.50
CA GLY A 572 -31.39 17.52 -76.37
C GLY A 572 -30.32 16.94 -75.44
N MET A 573 -30.76 16.26 -74.39
CA MET A 573 -29.87 15.51 -73.49
C MET A 573 -30.24 14.03 -73.49
N GLY A 574 -29.22 13.17 -73.67
CA GLY A 574 -29.38 11.73 -73.47
C GLY A 574 -29.82 11.39 -72.04
N ALA A 575 -30.54 10.28 -71.87
CA ALA A 575 -31.23 9.94 -70.62
C ALA A 575 -30.31 9.96 -69.37
N GLU A 576 -29.06 9.50 -69.48
CA GLU A 576 -28.10 9.57 -68.39
C GLU A 576 -27.72 11.00 -68.01
N ARG A 577 -27.57 11.91 -68.98
CA ARG A 577 -27.27 13.32 -68.75
C ARG A 577 -28.48 14.08 -68.20
N VAL A 578 -29.70 13.75 -68.64
CA VAL A 578 -30.94 14.24 -68.01
C VAL A 578 -30.99 13.80 -66.54
N ALA A 579 -30.72 12.52 -66.26
CA ALA A 579 -30.68 11.99 -64.90
C ALA A 579 -29.55 12.64 -64.06
N GLN A 580 -28.40 12.95 -64.66
CA GLN A 580 -27.31 13.65 -63.99
C GLN A 580 -27.67 15.12 -63.69
N ALA A 581 -28.22 15.86 -64.64
CA ALA A 581 -28.65 17.25 -64.43
C ALA A 581 -29.77 17.35 -63.38
N ASN A 582 -30.71 16.40 -63.36
CA ASN A 582 -31.73 16.30 -62.31
C ASN A 582 -31.15 15.90 -60.94
N ARG A 583 -30.01 15.19 -60.86
CA ARG A 583 -29.27 15.00 -59.60
C ARG A 583 -28.55 16.28 -59.18
N GLU A 584 -27.83 16.93 -60.09
CA GLU A 584 -27.16 18.23 -59.86
C GLU A 584 -28.13 19.27 -59.28
N LEU A 585 -29.35 19.36 -59.82
CA LEU A 585 -30.44 20.21 -59.31
C LEU A 585 -30.88 19.83 -57.88
N GLN A 586 -31.03 18.53 -57.58
CA GLN A 586 -31.45 18.06 -56.26
C GLN A 586 -30.37 18.21 -55.18
N ASP A 587 -29.09 17.98 -55.52
CA ASP A 587 -28.01 18.03 -54.56
C ASP A 587 -27.61 19.48 -54.24
N ALA A 588 -27.72 20.38 -55.21
CA ALA A 588 -27.72 21.83 -54.97
C ALA A 588 -28.86 22.25 -54.02
N ALA A 589 -30.07 21.70 -54.21
CA ALA A 589 -31.23 21.96 -53.35
C ALA A 589 -31.09 21.37 -51.93
N ARG A 590 -30.26 20.33 -51.74
CA ARG A 590 -29.89 19.75 -50.43
C ARG A 590 -28.77 20.51 -49.70
N GLY A 591 -28.19 21.53 -50.33
CA GLY A 591 -27.10 22.31 -49.74
C GLY A 591 -25.73 21.63 -49.82
N ALA A 592 -25.47 20.85 -50.87
CA ALA A 592 -24.12 20.34 -51.15
C ALA A 592 -23.09 21.48 -51.32
N ASP A 593 -21.81 21.17 -51.07
CA ASP A 593 -20.70 22.08 -51.36
C ASP A 593 -20.63 22.39 -52.88
N LEU A 594 -20.02 23.53 -53.26
CA LEU A 594 -19.98 23.98 -54.66
C LEU A 594 -19.25 22.97 -55.57
N PRO A 595 -19.76 22.68 -56.79
CA PRO A 595 -19.11 21.79 -57.74
C PRO A 595 -17.86 22.43 -58.37
N GLU A 596 -16.86 21.60 -58.66
CA GLU A 596 -15.55 22.01 -59.22
C GLU A 596 -15.57 22.33 -60.73
N THR A 597 -16.68 22.83 -61.28
CA THR A 597 -16.86 22.97 -62.74
C THR A 597 -17.78 24.15 -63.09
N ASP A 598 -17.59 24.75 -64.25
CA ASP A 598 -18.28 25.96 -64.77
C ASP A 598 -19.83 25.90 -64.87
N ARG A 599 -20.46 24.80 -64.45
CA ARG A 599 -21.91 24.56 -64.50
C ARG A 599 -22.68 25.27 -63.38
N LEU A 600 -22.29 26.50 -63.06
CA LEU A 600 -22.86 27.31 -61.98
C LEU A 600 -24.37 27.59 -62.16
N GLY A 601 -24.87 27.61 -63.40
CA GLY A 601 -26.29 27.84 -63.72
C GLY A 601 -27.22 26.80 -63.08
N LEU A 602 -27.01 25.50 -63.32
CA LEU A 602 -27.86 24.44 -62.74
C LEU A 602 -27.81 24.42 -61.21
N PHE A 603 -26.63 24.63 -60.62
CA PHE A 603 -26.50 24.72 -59.16
C PHE A 603 -27.23 25.97 -58.60
N THR A 604 -27.18 27.09 -59.31
CA THR A 604 -27.92 28.32 -58.96
C THR A 604 -29.43 28.11 -59.08
N ILE A 605 -29.91 27.45 -60.14
CA ILE A 605 -31.33 27.07 -60.31
C ILE A 605 -31.81 26.21 -59.13
N GLY A 606 -31.09 25.12 -58.80
CA GLY A 606 -31.49 24.24 -57.69
C GLY A 606 -31.51 24.94 -56.34
N ARG A 607 -30.57 25.87 -56.12
CA ARG A 607 -30.42 26.67 -54.89
C ARG A 607 -31.44 27.81 -54.77
N LEU A 608 -31.87 28.41 -55.89
CA LEU A 608 -33.00 29.34 -55.94
C LEU A 608 -34.32 28.60 -55.73
N ALA A 609 -34.48 27.43 -56.36
CA ALA A 609 -35.69 26.62 -56.26
C ALA A 609 -35.96 26.15 -54.82
N ALA A 610 -34.91 25.65 -54.13
CA ALA A 610 -34.98 25.20 -52.74
C ALA A 610 -35.47 26.28 -51.76
N ARG A 611 -35.17 27.56 -52.01
CA ARG A 611 -35.57 28.68 -51.13
C ARG A 611 -37.08 28.95 -51.10
N HIS A 612 -37.83 28.49 -52.12
CA HIS A 612 -39.27 28.73 -52.27
C HIS A 612 -40.06 27.44 -52.55
N GLY A 613 -39.49 26.26 -52.26
CA GLY A 613 -40.15 24.97 -52.50
C GLY A 613 -40.43 24.62 -53.97
N ILE A 614 -39.89 25.40 -54.91
CA ILE A 614 -40.07 25.21 -56.35
C ILE A 614 -39.41 23.88 -56.77
N ARG A 615 -40.05 23.16 -57.69
CA ARG A 615 -39.47 21.94 -58.27
C ARG A 615 -39.15 22.18 -59.74
N VAL A 616 -37.87 22.07 -60.10
CA VAL A 616 -37.40 22.07 -61.48
C VAL A 616 -37.05 20.65 -61.88
N VAL A 617 -37.56 20.19 -63.04
CA VAL A 617 -37.23 18.88 -63.62
C VAL A 617 -36.98 19.06 -65.11
N LEU A 618 -35.87 18.51 -65.60
CA LEU A 618 -35.54 18.46 -67.02
C LEU A 618 -36.03 17.14 -67.60
N ARG A 619 -36.70 17.17 -68.76
CA ARG A 619 -37.19 16.00 -69.52
C ARG A 619 -36.88 16.16 -71.01
N PRO A 620 -36.78 15.08 -71.81
CA PRO A 620 -36.73 15.20 -73.26
C PRO A 620 -37.97 15.92 -73.83
N ALA A 621 -37.80 16.65 -74.92
CA ALA A 621 -38.91 17.15 -75.72
C ALA A 621 -39.57 16.00 -76.53
N PRO A 622 -40.84 16.14 -76.97
CA PRO A 622 -41.51 15.13 -77.81
C PRO A 622 -40.91 14.97 -79.21
N GLY A 623 -40.14 15.96 -79.68
CA GLY A 623 -39.38 15.93 -80.93
C GLY A 623 -37.87 15.85 -80.67
N GLN A 624 -37.17 16.96 -80.90
CA GLN A 624 -35.74 17.13 -80.59
C GLN A 624 -35.60 18.27 -79.57
N GLY A 625 -34.63 18.17 -78.65
CA GLY A 625 -34.39 19.15 -77.60
C GLY A 625 -34.80 18.71 -76.19
N THR A 626 -34.84 19.67 -75.25
CA THR A 626 -35.19 19.48 -73.84
C THR A 626 -36.39 20.34 -73.45
N VAL A 627 -37.21 19.86 -72.51
CA VAL A 627 -38.16 20.69 -71.77
C VAL A 627 -37.70 20.83 -70.33
N ALA A 628 -37.53 22.07 -69.88
CA ALA A 628 -37.38 22.40 -68.47
C ALA A 628 -38.77 22.70 -67.86
N VAL A 629 -39.20 21.84 -66.94
CA VAL A 629 -40.49 21.93 -66.25
C VAL A 629 -40.27 22.61 -64.90
N VAL A 630 -40.79 23.81 -64.73
CA VAL A 630 -40.73 24.60 -63.48
C VAL A 630 -42.11 24.57 -62.81
N HIS A 631 -42.22 23.82 -61.72
CA HIS A 631 -43.44 23.73 -60.93
C HIS A 631 -43.38 24.71 -59.75
N LEU A 632 -44.15 25.80 -59.85
CA LEU A 632 -44.37 26.79 -58.80
C LEU A 632 -45.50 26.30 -57.86
N PRO A 633 -45.26 26.08 -56.56
CA PRO A 633 -46.30 25.71 -55.61
C PRO A 633 -47.28 26.86 -55.31
N ASP A 634 -48.46 26.52 -54.78
CA ASP A 634 -49.60 27.44 -54.62
C ASP A 634 -49.40 28.57 -53.61
N ASP A 635 -48.50 28.41 -52.64
CA ASP A 635 -48.12 29.46 -51.69
C ASP A 635 -47.36 30.62 -52.34
N LEU A 636 -46.81 30.41 -53.54
CA LEU A 636 -46.20 31.48 -54.35
C LEU A 636 -47.21 32.20 -55.26
N LEU A 637 -48.47 31.75 -55.32
CA LEU A 637 -49.41 32.14 -56.38
C LEU A 637 -50.60 32.95 -55.85
N VAL A 638 -51.04 33.92 -56.65
CA VAL A 638 -52.16 34.81 -56.34
C VAL A 638 -53.09 34.90 -57.57
N PRO A 639 -54.40 34.62 -57.44
CA PRO A 639 -55.36 34.84 -58.52
C PRO A 639 -55.47 36.32 -58.90
N VAL A 640 -55.58 36.61 -60.20
CA VAL A 640 -55.84 37.97 -60.69
C VAL A 640 -57.35 38.16 -60.83
N ALA A 641 -57.94 39.04 -60.03
CA ALA A 641 -59.37 39.33 -60.10
C ALA A 641 -59.71 40.20 -61.33
N ASP A 642 -60.77 39.83 -62.05
CA ASP A 642 -61.30 40.63 -63.15
C ASP A 642 -62.05 41.86 -62.60
N GLY A 643 -61.56 43.06 -62.91
CA GLY A 643 -62.18 44.32 -62.47
C GLY A 643 -61.24 45.53 -62.40
N THR A 644 -59.92 45.32 -62.35
CA THR A 644 -58.93 46.41 -62.35
C THR A 644 -57.86 46.21 -63.41
N GLU A 645 -58.00 46.92 -64.53
CA GLU A 645 -56.88 47.21 -65.45
C GLU A 645 -55.94 48.25 -64.84
N HIS A 646 -55.32 47.90 -63.70
CA HIS A 646 -54.13 48.62 -63.25
C HIS A 646 -52.99 48.30 -64.21
N ASN A 647 -52.78 49.20 -65.16
CA ASN A 647 -51.69 49.13 -66.11
C ASN A 647 -50.34 49.35 -65.39
N THR A 648 -49.77 48.28 -64.82
CA THR A 648 -48.33 48.15 -64.61
C THR A 648 -47.62 48.12 -65.96
N GLY A 649 -47.58 49.29 -66.60
CA GLY A 649 -46.85 49.48 -67.85
C GLY A 649 -45.34 49.32 -67.65
N PRO A 650 -44.56 49.39 -68.73
CA PRO A 650 -43.10 49.21 -68.69
C PRO A 650 -42.35 50.15 -67.71
N ASP A 651 -43.00 51.22 -67.24
CA ASP A 651 -42.40 52.19 -66.32
C ASP A 651 -42.05 51.63 -64.94
N ASP A 652 -42.72 50.64 -64.35
CA ASP A 652 -42.27 50.16 -63.01
C ASP A 652 -40.94 49.36 -63.10
N PHE A 653 -40.56 48.95 -64.32
CA PHE A 653 -39.23 48.43 -64.65
C PHE A 653 -38.28 49.56 -65.15
N ARG A 654 -38.71 50.41 -66.09
CA ARG A 654 -37.87 51.49 -66.69
C ARG A 654 -37.64 52.73 -65.80
N SER A 655 -38.54 53.05 -64.88
CA SER A 655 -38.43 54.20 -63.95
C SER A 655 -37.20 54.13 -63.03
N THR A 656 -36.63 52.93 -62.86
CA THR A 656 -35.36 52.76 -62.15
C THR A 656 -34.19 53.53 -62.78
N ALA A 657 -34.23 53.84 -64.09
CA ALA A 657 -33.25 54.69 -64.75
C ALA A 657 -33.51 56.20 -64.50
N THR A 658 -34.76 56.65 -64.65
CA THR A 658 -35.12 58.09 -64.53
C THR A 658 -35.14 58.57 -63.07
N ALA A 659 -35.75 57.83 -62.15
CA ALA A 659 -35.75 58.18 -60.72
C ALA A 659 -34.34 58.16 -60.11
N ARG A 660 -33.44 57.31 -60.61
CA ARG A 660 -32.01 57.31 -60.25
C ARG A 660 -31.28 58.51 -60.84
N ARG A 661 -31.50 58.82 -62.13
CA ARG A 661 -30.96 60.04 -62.78
C ARG A 661 -31.39 61.31 -62.04
N GLU A 662 -32.62 61.41 -61.52
CA GLU A 662 -33.07 62.61 -60.81
C GLU A 662 -32.53 62.71 -59.37
N ARG A 663 -32.47 61.61 -58.61
CA ARG A 663 -31.80 61.64 -57.29
C ARG A 663 -30.30 61.91 -57.41
N ALA A 664 -29.63 61.41 -58.45
CA ALA A 664 -28.23 61.72 -58.74
C ALA A 664 -28.04 63.21 -59.09
N ARG A 665 -28.86 63.78 -59.98
CA ARG A 665 -28.81 65.21 -60.32
C ARG A 665 -29.10 66.12 -59.12
N ARG A 666 -30.11 65.80 -58.30
CA ARG A 666 -30.42 66.58 -57.08
C ARG A 666 -29.34 66.45 -55.98
N ALA A 667 -28.46 65.44 -56.04
CA ALA A 667 -27.27 65.35 -55.19
C ALA A 667 -26.07 66.14 -55.75
N ALA A 668 -25.97 66.30 -57.07
CA ALA A 668 -24.85 67.00 -57.72
C ALA A 668 -24.96 68.54 -57.70
N VAL A 669 -26.18 69.10 -57.66
CA VAL A 669 -26.43 70.56 -57.75
C VAL A 669 -26.40 71.24 -56.36
N ARG A 670 -25.57 70.75 -55.42
CA ARG A 670 -25.39 71.35 -54.08
C ARG A 670 -23.94 71.43 -53.58
N VAL A 671 -22.97 71.27 -54.47
CA VAL A 671 -21.55 71.54 -54.20
C VAL A 671 -21.07 72.55 -55.24
N GLY A 672 -20.94 73.83 -54.86
CA GLY A 672 -20.73 74.91 -55.84
C GLY A 672 -20.41 76.32 -55.32
N THR A 673 -20.30 76.55 -54.01
CA THR A 673 -19.76 77.79 -53.44
C THR A 673 -18.90 77.45 -52.23
N GLY A 674 -17.59 77.62 -52.35
CA GLY A 674 -16.63 77.27 -51.29
C GLY A 674 -16.40 78.40 -50.29
N ARG A 675 -16.07 78.02 -49.05
CA ARG A 675 -15.25 78.81 -48.12
C ARG A 675 -14.49 77.82 -47.24
N GLU A 676 -13.19 78.01 -47.12
CA GLU A 676 -12.31 77.15 -46.32
C GLU A 676 -12.63 77.26 -44.82
N PRO A 677 -12.24 76.23 -44.04
CA PRO A 677 -11.12 76.47 -43.13
C PRO A 677 -10.02 75.40 -43.21
N GLU A 678 -8.80 75.89 -43.42
CA GLU A 678 -7.65 75.74 -42.50
C GLU A 678 -7.48 74.43 -41.72
N ALA A 679 -6.35 73.75 -41.93
CA ALA A 679 -5.94 72.57 -41.18
C ALA A 679 -5.17 72.96 -39.90
N VAL A 680 -5.59 72.44 -38.74
CA VAL A 680 -4.88 72.59 -37.47
C VAL A 680 -4.70 71.23 -36.78
N ALA A 681 -3.56 71.08 -36.13
CA ALA A 681 -2.96 69.85 -35.65
C ALA A 681 -3.83 68.95 -34.73
N GLU A 682 -3.66 67.66 -34.96
CA GLU A 682 -3.62 66.60 -33.94
C GLU A 682 -3.04 67.10 -32.60
N THR A 683 -3.79 66.91 -31.50
CA THR A 683 -3.35 67.27 -30.14
C THR A 683 -3.49 66.09 -29.19
N ALA A 684 -2.40 65.31 -29.07
CA ALA A 684 -2.26 64.32 -28.02
C ALA A 684 -1.82 64.98 -26.70
N SER A 685 -2.49 64.64 -25.59
CA SER A 685 -2.10 64.97 -24.21
C SER A 685 -2.39 63.73 -23.36
N VAL A 686 -1.45 63.01 -22.71
CA VAL A 686 -0.18 63.29 -22.02
C VAL A 686 -0.32 63.50 -20.51
N GLY A 687 -0.10 62.39 -19.81
CA GLY A 687 0.29 62.24 -18.40
C GLY A 687 0.46 60.73 -18.15
N GLY A 688 1.55 60.17 -17.61
CA GLY A 688 2.68 60.74 -16.87
C GLY A 688 2.54 60.43 -15.36
N ALA A 689 3.49 59.84 -14.64
CA ALA A 689 4.78 59.20 -14.97
C ALA A 689 5.04 58.07 -13.91
N GLN A 690 6.17 57.37 -13.71
CA GLN A 690 7.58 57.34 -14.19
C GLN A 690 8.10 55.89 -13.88
N GLY A 691 9.32 55.39 -14.15
CA GLY A 691 10.56 55.91 -14.74
C GLY A 691 11.58 54.78 -14.97
N GLY A 692 12.65 55.03 -15.75
CA GLY A 692 13.72 54.06 -16.10
C GLY A 692 14.92 54.05 -15.13
N PRO A 693 16.17 53.76 -15.55
CA PRO A 693 16.75 53.59 -16.91
C PRO A 693 17.31 52.14 -17.14
N GLN A 694 18.11 51.75 -18.16
CA GLN A 694 19.05 52.47 -19.06
C GLN A 694 19.37 51.73 -20.39
N ALA A 695 19.86 52.52 -21.37
CA ALA A 695 20.51 52.26 -22.69
C ALA A 695 21.48 51.04 -22.84
N ALA A 696 22.00 50.61 -24.01
CA ALA A 696 21.81 50.80 -25.49
C ALA A 696 22.91 49.96 -26.24
N ALA A 697 23.03 49.82 -27.58
CA ALA A 697 22.11 49.69 -28.74
C ALA A 697 22.94 49.33 -30.02
N GLY A 698 22.30 48.82 -31.09
CA GLY A 698 22.89 48.52 -32.43
C GLY A 698 21.86 47.76 -33.30
N VAL A 699 21.36 48.17 -34.48
CA VAL A 699 21.96 48.72 -35.73
C VAL A 699 22.63 47.59 -36.55
N ALA A 700 22.25 47.23 -37.79
CA ALA A 700 21.22 47.70 -38.75
C ALA A 700 20.65 46.49 -39.58
N GLU A 701 19.48 46.54 -40.26
CA GLU A 701 19.25 46.89 -41.70
C GLU A 701 20.00 45.98 -42.72
N GLY A 702 19.44 45.46 -43.84
CA GLY A 702 18.08 45.42 -44.42
C GLY A 702 18.03 44.32 -45.53
N ALA A 703 16.92 43.62 -45.76
CA ALA A 703 15.82 43.93 -46.71
C ALA A 703 15.98 43.32 -48.14
N HIS A 704 14.86 42.83 -48.72
CA HIS A 704 14.68 42.30 -50.11
C HIS A 704 15.36 40.95 -50.44
N ALA A 705 14.88 40.10 -51.37
CA ALA A 705 13.55 39.89 -51.98
C ALA A 705 13.49 38.48 -52.65
N SER A 706 12.38 38.14 -53.32
CA SER A 706 12.04 36.95 -54.13
C SER A 706 13.19 36.06 -54.66
N GLY A 707 13.05 34.73 -54.78
CA GLY A 707 11.86 33.87 -54.68
C GLY A 707 11.58 33.15 -56.01
N THR A 708 11.91 31.85 -56.09
CA THR A 708 11.75 31.02 -57.30
C THR A 708 11.36 29.57 -56.95
N VAL A 709 10.73 28.85 -57.88
CA VAL A 709 10.09 27.54 -57.69
C VAL A 709 10.80 26.46 -58.52
N GLY A 710 10.94 25.20 -58.04
CA GLY A 710 11.35 24.12 -58.96
C GLY A 710 11.82 22.73 -58.47
N ARG A 711 10.91 21.91 -57.90
CA ARG A 711 10.62 20.53 -58.36
C ARG A 711 11.72 19.40 -58.43
N ALA A 712 11.72 18.58 -57.38
CA ALA A 712 11.51 17.10 -57.38
C ALA A 712 12.62 16.05 -57.72
N SER A 713 12.32 14.81 -57.29
CA SER A 713 12.99 13.49 -57.48
C SER A 713 14.33 13.29 -56.76
N ALA A 714 14.61 12.29 -55.89
CA ALA A 714 14.09 10.94 -55.57
C ALA A 714 14.80 9.77 -56.30
N VAL A 715 14.73 8.56 -55.69
CA VAL A 715 15.55 7.33 -55.95
C VAL A 715 16.94 7.45 -55.26
N GLU A 716 17.53 6.46 -54.58
CA GLU A 716 17.42 4.98 -54.67
C GLU A 716 17.51 4.23 -53.30
N THR A 717 17.15 2.93 -53.30
CA THR A 717 17.30 1.92 -52.20
C THR A 717 17.58 0.55 -52.87
N PRO A 718 18.38 -0.40 -52.29
CA PRO A 718 17.99 -1.24 -51.13
C PRO A 718 19.17 -1.60 -50.17
N GLY A 719 18.98 -2.23 -48.99
CA GLY A 719 18.89 -3.69 -48.77
C GLY A 719 20.21 -4.28 -48.22
N THR A 720 20.35 -5.41 -47.51
CA THR A 720 19.42 -6.40 -46.91
C THR A 720 20.16 -7.20 -45.80
N THR A 721 19.42 -7.91 -44.93
CA THR A 721 19.80 -8.72 -43.73
C THR A 721 21.07 -9.60 -43.76
N GLY A 722 21.68 -9.83 -42.57
CA GLY A 722 22.63 -10.93 -42.26
C GLY A 722 22.93 -11.05 -40.75
N ALA A 723 23.42 -12.20 -40.24
CA ALA A 723 23.59 -12.46 -38.79
C ALA A 723 24.77 -13.37 -38.40
N ASP A 724 25.12 -13.30 -37.11
CA ASP A 724 25.86 -14.23 -36.22
C ASP A 724 27.39 -14.47 -36.28
N THR A 725 27.93 -14.66 -35.06
CA THR A 725 29.22 -15.27 -34.62
C THR A 725 30.50 -14.39 -34.47
N ALA A 726 31.39 -14.83 -33.57
CA ALA A 726 32.61 -14.14 -33.07
C ALA A 726 33.86 -14.41 -33.97
N ASP A 727 35.03 -13.75 -33.84
CA ASP A 727 35.88 -13.58 -32.63
C ASP A 727 37.02 -12.53 -32.83
N GLY A 728 37.63 -12.05 -31.74
CA GLY A 728 39.10 -11.88 -31.65
C GLY A 728 39.82 -10.59 -32.11
N LYS A 729 39.97 -9.61 -31.19
CA LYS A 729 41.06 -8.57 -31.13
C LYS A 729 41.07 -7.53 -32.27
N ARG A 730 41.63 -6.31 -32.17
CA ARG A 730 42.33 -5.45 -31.16
C ARG A 730 42.24 -3.99 -31.71
N ALA A 731 42.53 -2.87 -31.02
CA ALA A 731 42.88 -2.50 -29.63
C ALA A 731 42.58 -0.99 -29.43
N ASP A 732 42.66 -0.45 -28.21
CA ASP A 732 43.65 0.59 -27.81
C ASP A 732 43.40 1.20 -26.41
N THR A 733 44.49 1.25 -25.62
CA THR A 733 44.93 2.34 -24.71
C THR A 733 44.05 2.85 -23.55
N GLU A 734 44.38 2.35 -22.33
CA GLU A 734 44.62 3.10 -21.05
C GLU A 734 43.52 3.97 -20.38
N THR A 735 43.48 4.19 -19.05
CA THR A 735 44.10 3.54 -17.86
C THR A 735 43.27 3.91 -16.61
N ALA A 736 43.33 3.11 -15.54
CA ALA A 736 42.56 3.31 -14.30
C ALA A 736 43.42 3.77 -13.10
N THR A 737 42.82 4.51 -12.16
CA THR A 737 43.43 4.91 -10.87
C THR A 737 42.41 4.79 -9.73
N ALA A 738 42.84 4.32 -8.55
CA ALA A 738 42.03 4.20 -7.33
C ALA A 738 42.80 4.70 -6.10
N ALA A 739 42.08 5.13 -5.04
CA ALA A 739 42.65 5.53 -3.75
C ALA A 739 41.55 5.54 -2.65
N PRO A 740 41.90 5.53 -1.35
CA PRO A 740 42.69 4.49 -0.69
C PRO A 740 42.03 3.97 0.61
N THR A 741 42.49 2.83 1.15
CA THR A 741 41.96 2.20 2.37
C THR A 741 43.06 1.97 3.41
N THR A 742 42.74 1.99 4.70
CA THR A 742 43.66 1.54 5.77
C THR A 742 43.48 0.05 6.10
N ALA A 743 44.51 -0.58 6.65
CA ALA A 743 44.65 -2.04 6.81
C ALA A 743 43.68 -2.74 7.81
N ALA A 744 42.60 -2.08 8.22
CA ALA A 744 41.58 -2.62 9.14
C ALA A 744 40.12 -2.35 8.71
N GLY A 745 39.88 -1.92 7.47
CA GLY A 745 38.59 -2.10 6.78
C GLY A 745 37.34 -1.38 7.32
N LEU A 746 37.47 -0.31 8.12
CA LEU A 746 36.33 0.44 8.67
C LEU A 746 36.18 1.86 8.07
N PRO A 747 34.97 2.34 7.74
CA PRO A 747 34.75 3.64 7.12
C PRO A 747 34.84 4.79 8.13
N ARG A 748 35.64 5.83 7.80
CA ARG A 748 35.87 7.00 8.65
C ARG A 748 34.89 8.13 8.34
N ARG A 749 34.10 8.57 9.33
CA ARG A 749 33.18 9.71 9.21
C ARG A 749 33.88 11.03 9.50
N THR A 750 33.78 12.00 8.59
CA THR A 750 34.18 13.41 8.79
C THR A 750 32.96 14.33 8.80
N ARG A 751 33.11 15.53 9.39
CA ARG A 751 32.12 16.63 9.34
C ARG A 751 32.72 17.77 8.53
N ASN A 752 31.95 18.39 7.64
CA ASN A 752 32.24 19.71 7.08
C ASN A 752 31.14 20.70 7.51
N SER A 753 31.52 21.94 7.78
CA SER A 753 30.58 23.01 8.19
C SER A 753 31.20 24.40 7.94
N GLY A 754 30.50 25.25 7.19
CA GLY A 754 30.85 26.66 7.00
C GLY A 754 30.04 27.29 5.85
N LEU A 755 29.72 28.59 5.86
CA LEU A 755 29.96 29.61 6.91
C LEU A 755 28.87 30.71 6.88
N ALA A 756 28.85 31.58 7.89
CA ALA A 756 27.88 32.67 8.09
C ALA A 756 28.38 34.05 7.62
N PRO A 757 27.60 35.13 7.82
CA PRO A 757 28.03 36.18 8.78
C PRO A 757 26.85 36.84 9.57
N ARG A 758 27.02 37.67 10.63
CA ARG A 758 28.08 37.90 11.68
C ARG A 758 27.59 39.00 12.67
N ARG A 759 28.09 39.01 13.94
CA ARG A 759 27.99 40.03 15.06
C ARG A 759 27.03 39.65 16.21
N THR A 760 27.29 39.81 17.54
CA THR A 760 28.53 40.09 18.37
C THR A 760 28.33 39.67 19.87
N ARG A 761 29.39 39.63 20.70
CA ARG A 761 29.50 39.21 22.16
C ARG A 761 29.98 40.41 23.02
N PRO A 762 29.49 40.69 24.27
CA PRO A 762 29.61 39.92 25.56
C PRO A 762 28.25 39.49 26.17
N GLU A 763 28.08 38.73 27.27
CA GLU A 763 28.93 38.09 28.34
C GLU A 763 29.10 38.80 29.71
N THR A 764 28.57 38.18 30.78
CA THR A 764 29.11 38.14 32.18
C THR A 764 28.42 37.03 33.03
N LEU A 765 29.02 36.68 34.18
CA LEU A 765 28.55 35.75 35.22
C LEU A 765 28.63 36.43 36.60
N GLU A 766 27.66 36.23 37.51
CA GLU A 766 27.70 36.46 39.00
C GLU A 766 26.27 36.27 39.59
N HIS A 767 25.96 36.08 40.89
CA HIS A 767 26.64 35.43 42.03
C HIS A 767 25.63 35.23 43.21
N SER A 768 25.83 34.21 44.07
CA SER A 768 25.52 34.16 45.53
C SER A 768 24.09 34.33 46.18
N ARG A 769 23.78 33.35 47.06
CA ARG A 769 23.38 33.46 48.51
C ARG A 769 21.93 33.72 49.01
N THR A 770 21.25 32.63 49.39
CA THR A 770 20.86 32.15 50.77
C THR A 770 20.17 33.03 51.85
N ALA A 771 19.35 32.32 52.67
CA ALA A 771 18.81 32.59 54.03
C ALA A 771 17.49 33.42 54.11
N ASP A 772 16.36 32.94 54.68
CA ASP A 772 15.95 32.59 56.09
C ASP A 772 15.11 33.78 56.68
N ASP A 773 14.16 33.71 57.64
CA ASP A 773 13.89 32.78 58.75
C ASP A 773 12.47 32.98 59.41
N ARG A 774 11.72 31.89 59.75
CA ARG A 774 10.70 31.74 60.86
C ARG A 774 9.40 32.63 60.91
N ARG A 775 8.34 32.44 61.76
CA ARG A 775 7.95 31.50 62.87
C ARG A 775 6.42 31.49 63.21
N TYR A 776 5.87 30.36 63.71
CA TYR A 776 4.64 30.18 64.58
C TYR A 776 3.24 30.66 64.06
N HIS A 777 2.05 30.29 64.58
CA HIS A 777 1.63 29.56 65.82
C HIS A 777 0.21 28.90 65.73
N ARG A 778 -0.02 27.79 66.48
CA ARG A 778 -1.27 27.34 67.18
C ARG A 778 -2.54 26.81 66.45
N ASP A 779 -3.10 25.75 67.06
CA ASP A 779 -4.49 25.24 67.09
C ASP A 779 -5.28 25.96 68.26
N PRO A 780 -6.61 25.83 68.56
CA PRO A 780 -7.60 24.81 68.11
C PRO A 780 -9.09 25.23 67.88
N GLY A 781 -9.89 24.31 67.30
CA GLY A 781 -11.17 23.85 67.89
C GLY A 781 -12.57 24.35 67.42
N GLY A 782 -13.38 23.43 66.87
CA GLY A 782 -14.75 23.10 67.37
C GLY A 782 -16.04 23.76 66.83
N ARG A 783 -17.09 22.93 66.66
CA ARG A 783 -18.55 23.22 66.45
C ARG A 783 -18.99 23.88 65.11
N ALA A 784 -20.27 23.82 64.67
CA ALA A 784 -21.34 22.81 64.80
C ALA A 784 -22.58 23.21 63.93
N ASP A 785 -23.24 22.22 63.28
CA ASP A 785 -24.69 22.07 62.94
C ASP A 785 -24.80 21.00 61.81
N ALA A 786 -25.72 20.01 61.76
CA ALA A 786 -27.11 19.81 62.23
C ALA A 786 -28.18 20.50 61.35
N THR A 787 -29.33 19.92 60.98
CA THR A 787 -30.06 18.66 61.33
C THR A 787 -30.35 17.83 60.03
N VAL A 788 -31.18 16.78 59.87
CA VAL A 788 -32.32 16.13 60.59
C VAL A 788 -32.29 14.59 60.32
N GLY A 789 -33.16 13.81 60.98
CA GLY A 789 -33.49 12.39 60.65
C GLY A 789 -34.99 12.19 60.35
N PRO A 790 -35.64 11.03 60.68
CA PRO A 790 -35.12 9.80 61.29
C PRO A 790 -35.74 8.46 60.73
N ASP A 791 -35.67 7.38 61.52
CA ASP A 791 -36.47 6.12 61.55
C ASP A 791 -36.23 4.95 60.57
N GLY A 792 -36.21 3.71 61.11
CA GLY A 792 -36.18 2.44 60.34
C GLY A 792 -35.67 1.16 61.06
N HIS A 793 -36.58 0.32 61.56
CA HIS A 793 -36.36 -1.08 62.04
C HIS A 793 -37.68 -1.87 61.92
N PRO A 794 -37.74 -3.23 62.03
CA PRO A 794 -36.70 -4.23 62.33
C PRO A 794 -36.47 -5.17 61.09
N ASP A 795 -36.42 -6.52 61.04
CA ASP A 795 -36.59 -7.61 62.01
C ASP A 795 -36.04 -9.00 61.56
N ARG A 796 -35.90 -9.91 62.54
CA ARG A 796 -35.93 -11.40 62.55
C ARG A 796 -35.12 -12.31 61.60
N SER A 797 -34.33 -13.15 62.31
CA SER A 797 -34.23 -14.63 62.21
C SER A 797 -33.38 -15.28 61.10
N GLY A 798 -32.65 -16.38 61.37
CA GLY A 798 -32.53 -17.10 62.66
C GLY A 798 -31.45 -18.20 62.68
N GLU A 799 -31.16 -18.70 63.88
CA GLU A 799 -30.15 -19.72 64.22
C GLU A 799 -30.81 -20.86 65.02
N PRO A 800 -30.18 -22.04 65.14
CA PRO A 800 -30.13 -22.66 66.47
C PRO A 800 -28.81 -23.36 66.83
N ALA A 801 -28.05 -22.74 67.74
CA ALA A 801 -27.65 -23.28 69.06
C ALA A 801 -27.05 -24.71 69.17
N GLY A 802 -25.86 -24.78 69.78
CA GLY A 802 -25.32 -26.01 70.38
C GLY A 802 -25.58 -26.13 71.90
N PRO A 803 -24.86 -27.02 72.60
CA PRO A 803 -24.33 -26.69 73.94
C PRO A 803 -22.86 -27.12 74.10
N GLY A 804 -22.06 -26.63 75.06
CA GLY A 804 -22.36 -25.66 76.12
C GLY A 804 -21.94 -26.16 77.52
N ARG A 805 -20.78 -25.72 78.04
CA ARG A 805 -20.36 -25.89 79.46
C ARG A 805 -19.25 -24.89 79.86
N THR A 806 -19.13 -24.60 81.15
CA THR A 806 -18.50 -23.37 81.70
C THR A 806 -17.57 -23.65 82.91
N PRO A 807 -16.73 -22.67 83.36
CA PRO A 807 -15.61 -22.87 84.31
C PRO A 807 -15.96 -22.56 85.79
N PRO A 808 -14.98 -22.62 86.71
CA PRO A 808 -14.43 -21.39 87.34
C PRO A 808 -12.88 -21.38 87.46
N GLY A 809 -12.19 -20.23 87.59
CA GLY A 809 -11.76 -19.63 88.88
C GLY A 809 -10.23 -19.76 89.06
N ASP A 810 -9.45 -18.91 89.74
CA ASP A 810 -9.74 -17.68 90.52
C ASP A 810 -8.48 -16.74 90.57
N ARG A 811 -8.50 -15.61 91.31
CA ARG A 811 -7.46 -14.55 91.35
C ARG A 811 -6.51 -14.58 92.56
N ARG A 812 -5.30 -14.00 92.40
CA ARG A 812 -4.67 -12.93 93.25
C ARG A 812 -3.29 -12.54 92.68
N GLU A 813 -3.05 -11.28 92.33
CA GLU A 813 -2.56 -10.16 93.18
C GLU A 813 -1.11 -10.33 93.69
N ASP A 814 -0.16 -9.56 93.13
CA ASP A 814 0.49 -8.45 93.86
C ASP A 814 1.11 -7.43 92.87
N ALA A 815 1.57 -6.26 93.35
CA ALA A 815 1.97 -5.13 92.49
C ALA A 815 3.12 -4.25 93.03
N ARG A 816 3.98 -3.73 92.12
CA ARG A 816 4.62 -2.39 92.16
C ARG A 816 5.41 -2.10 90.87
N ALA A 817 5.85 -0.86 90.69
CA ALA A 817 6.38 -0.35 89.40
C ALA A 817 7.44 0.77 89.57
N ARG A 818 8.19 1.02 88.47
CA ARG A 818 9.27 2.04 88.29
C ARG A 818 10.60 1.63 88.96
N SER A 819 11.79 2.07 88.51
CA SER A 819 12.15 3.24 87.67
C SER A 819 13.39 3.02 86.78
N THR A 820 13.54 3.81 85.72
CA THR A 820 14.84 4.17 85.08
C THR A 820 15.28 5.57 85.57
N PRO A 821 16.59 5.91 85.61
CA PRO A 821 17.37 6.45 84.47
C PRO A 821 18.83 5.92 84.43
N GLY A 822 19.80 6.33 83.58
CA GLY A 822 19.88 7.25 82.43
C GLY A 822 21.33 7.82 82.26
N THR A 823 21.61 8.61 81.19
CA THR A 823 22.90 9.34 80.91
C THR A 823 24.07 8.49 80.34
N THR A 824 25.08 8.93 79.55
CA THR A 824 25.29 9.83 78.36
C THR A 824 26.74 9.58 77.84
N ALA A 825 27.09 9.81 76.55
CA ALA A 825 28.45 9.64 75.98
C ALA A 825 29.40 10.85 76.25
N PRO A 826 30.75 10.86 75.95
CA PRO A 826 31.31 10.95 74.58
C PRO A 826 32.67 10.16 74.34
N PRO A 827 33.80 10.67 73.75
CA PRO A 827 34.30 10.20 72.42
C PRO A 827 35.82 9.81 72.29
N GLU A 828 36.25 9.54 71.04
CA GLU A 828 37.63 9.34 70.51
C GLU A 828 38.45 10.66 70.33
N PRO A 829 39.72 10.73 69.82
CA PRO A 829 40.79 9.70 69.56
C PRO A 829 42.26 10.13 69.96
N ALA A 830 43.29 9.34 69.54
CA ALA A 830 44.59 9.77 68.92
C ALA A 830 46.00 9.38 69.51
N ARG A 831 46.80 8.67 68.67
CA ARG A 831 48.27 8.73 68.32
C ARG A 831 49.38 9.13 69.32
N THR A 832 50.48 8.34 69.37
CA THR A 832 51.92 8.79 69.35
C THR A 832 52.90 7.61 68.94
N PRO A 833 54.27 7.72 68.79
CA PRO A 833 54.89 7.31 67.50
C PRO A 833 56.23 6.50 67.47
N GLY A 834 56.50 5.84 66.32
CA GLY A 834 57.83 5.71 65.65
C GLY A 834 58.93 4.82 66.29
N PRO A 835 60.13 4.70 65.66
CA PRO A 835 60.61 5.26 64.38
C PRO A 835 61.12 4.19 63.35
N HIS A 836 61.78 4.64 62.27
CA HIS A 836 62.24 3.84 61.10
C HIS A 836 63.69 3.31 61.21
N HIS A 837 64.05 2.29 60.41
CA HIS A 837 65.32 2.31 59.65
C HIS A 837 65.36 1.37 58.42
N GLU A 838 65.99 1.87 57.35
CA GLU A 838 66.48 1.19 56.13
C GLU A 838 67.66 2.05 55.59
N PRO A 839 68.35 1.71 54.47
CA PRO A 839 68.83 0.41 53.98
C PRO A 839 70.36 0.46 53.68
N ARG A 840 70.99 -0.65 53.20
CA ARG A 840 72.08 -0.61 52.17
C ARG A 840 72.55 -1.98 51.64
N HIS A 841 73.23 -1.94 50.48
CA HIS A 841 73.63 -3.08 49.65
C HIS A 841 75.06 -3.60 49.94
N HIS A 842 75.36 -4.84 49.52
CA HIS A 842 76.67 -5.26 48.99
C HIS A 842 76.55 -6.46 48.04
N ALA A 843 77.47 -6.57 47.07
CA ALA A 843 77.66 -7.67 46.09
C ALA A 843 79.01 -7.44 45.35
N PRO A 844 79.52 -8.36 44.48
CA PRO A 844 79.43 -9.83 44.42
C PRO A 844 80.85 -10.46 44.67
N PRO A 845 81.17 -11.72 44.26
CA PRO A 845 81.55 -12.02 42.86
C PRO A 845 81.10 -13.41 42.32
N ASP A 846 81.48 -13.73 41.08
CA ASP A 846 81.00 -14.83 40.23
C ASP A 846 81.50 -16.26 40.55
N THR A 847 80.75 -17.29 40.10
CA THR A 847 81.24 -18.27 39.10
C THR A 847 80.12 -19.16 38.49
N THR A 848 80.09 -19.22 37.14
CA THR A 848 79.71 -20.34 36.21
C THR A 848 79.09 -21.64 36.78
N ASP A 849 78.09 -22.33 36.18
CA ASP A 849 77.62 -22.38 34.78
C ASP A 849 76.16 -22.96 34.66
N ALA A 850 75.61 -23.03 33.45
CA ALA A 850 74.19 -23.20 33.13
C ALA A 850 73.56 -24.61 33.25
N ARG A 851 72.24 -24.63 33.50
CA ARG A 851 71.20 -25.07 32.53
C ARG A 851 69.79 -24.63 32.96
N HIS A 852 68.89 -24.43 31.99
CA HIS A 852 67.57 -23.83 32.20
C HIS A 852 66.45 -24.84 32.52
N GLY A 853 65.52 -24.40 33.38
CA GLY A 853 64.13 -24.84 33.41
C GLY A 853 63.26 -23.63 33.78
N THR A 854 62.12 -23.44 33.11
CA THR A 854 61.32 -22.21 33.24
C THR A 854 59.99 -22.47 33.94
N SER A 855 59.94 -22.15 35.24
CA SER A 855 58.68 -22.04 36.01
C SER A 855 58.33 -20.56 36.18
N ALA A 856 57.09 -20.18 35.88
CA ALA A 856 56.63 -18.80 35.97
C ALA A 856 55.59 -18.63 37.10
N THR A 857 56.03 -18.09 38.23
CA THR A 857 55.13 -17.58 39.28
C THR A 857 54.33 -16.40 38.72
N THR A 858 53.03 -16.30 39.06
CA THR A 858 52.13 -15.23 38.58
C THR A 858 51.56 -14.44 39.76
N ASP A 859 51.53 -13.11 39.62
CA ASP A 859 51.06 -12.16 40.64
C ASP A 859 49.51 -12.16 40.75
N PRO A 860 48.93 -12.21 41.97
CA PRO A 860 47.49 -12.40 42.14
C PRO A 860 46.63 -11.26 41.56
N ASP A 861 47.11 -10.02 41.57
CA ASP A 861 46.36 -8.85 41.05
C ASP A 861 46.12 -8.92 39.53
N THR A 862 46.93 -9.69 38.79
CA THR A 862 46.75 -9.86 37.33
C THR A 862 45.62 -10.82 36.95
N ALA A 863 45.09 -11.59 37.91
CA ALA A 863 44.01 -12.54 37.67
C ALA A 863 42.64 -11.86 37.51
N GLU A 864 42.36 -10.77 38.25
CA GLU A 864 41.04 -10.13 38.23
C GLU A 864 40.75 -9.39 36.90
N GLU A 865 41.72 -8.68 36.34
CA GLU A 865 41.56 -8.06 35.01
C GLU A 865 41.40 -9.11 33.91
N SER A 866 42.17 -10.20 33.99
CA SER A 866 42.06 -11.34 33.06
C SER A 866 40.65 -11.95 33.07
N TYR A 867 40.02 -12.06 34.26
CA TYR A 867 38.66 -12.59 34.41
C TYR A 867 37.59 -11.63 33.86
N ARG A 868 37.79 -10.31 33.98
CA ARG A 868 36.86 -9.30 33.42
C ARG A 868 36.95 -9.20 31.89
N ALA A 869 38.15 -9.32 31.32
CA ALA A 869 38.37 -9.29 29.88
C ALA A 869 37.66 -10.43 29.12
N GLN A 870 37.41 -11.58 29.78
CA GLN A 870 36.86 -12.77 29.12
C GLN A 870 35.34 -12.72 28.84
N ARG A 871 34.65 -11.64 29.22
CA ARG A 871 33.18 -11.52 29.09
C ARG A 871 32.67 -10.98 27.75
N GLU A 872 33.52 -10.41 26.90
CA GLU A 872 33.15 -9.96 25.55
C GLU A 872 33.76 -10.86 24.45
N ARG A 873 33.14 -12.03 24.22
CA ARG A 873 33.53 -12.92 23.11
C ARG A 873 33.17 -12.27 21.77
N SER A 874 34.16 -12.05 20.91
CA SER A 874 33.93 -11.49 19.57
C SER A 874 33.05 -12.42 18.71
N PRO A 875 32.27 -11.88 17.75
CA PRO A 875 31.44 -12.71 16.84
C PRO A 875 32.26 -13.73 16.03
N GLU A 876 33.56 -13.50 15.86
CA GLU A 876 34.46 -14.38 15.11
C GLU A 876 34.94 -15.56 15.95
N ALA A 877 35.12 -15.39 17.27
CA ALA A 877 35.35 -16.50 18.20
C ALA A 877 34.11 -17.42 18.31
N ALA A 878 32.90 -16.84 18.25
CA ALA A 878 31.66 -17.62 18.16
C ALA A 878 31.57 -18.40 16.83
N ARG A 879 31.96 -17.79 15.70
CA ARG A 879 32.02 -18.48 14.40
C ARG A 879 33.07 -19.58 14.35
N SER A 880 34.27 -19.36 14.89
CA SER A 880 35.35 -20.38 14.86
C SER A 880 34.99 -21.60 15.70
N THR A 881 34.40 -21.40 16.90
CA THR A 881 33.90 -22.49 17.75
C THR A 881 32.74 -23.25 17.12
N MET A 882 31.74 -22.57 16.52
CA MET A 882 30.70 -23.24 15.72
C MET A 882 31.28 -24.02 14.53
N THR A 883 32.31 -23.50 13.86
CA THR A 883 32.97 -24.17 12.72
C THR A 883 33.86 -25.35 13.16
N ALA A 884 34.36 -25.35 14.39
CA ALA A 884 35.00 -26.52 15.00
C ALA A 884 33.96 -27.59 15.36
N PHE A 885 32.87 -27.20 16.02
CA PHE A 885 31.77 -28.10 16.40
C PHE A 885 31.09 -28.77 15.20
N ALA A 886 30.83 -28.01 14.12
CA ALA A 886 30.28 -28.55 12.88
C ALA A 886 31.21 -29.58 12.21
N ARG A 887 32.55 -29.36 12.26
CA ARG A 887 33.54 -30.34 11.79
C ARG A 887 33.62 -31.57 12.69
N GLY A 888 33.45 -31.41 14.01
CA GLY A 888 33.33 -32.54 14.95
C GLY A 888 32.14 -33.43 14.63
N ILE A 889 30.96 -32.85 14.43
CA ILE A 889 29.74 -33.59 14.03
C ILE A 889 29.91 -34.26 12.65
N ALA A 890 30.55 -33.57 11.68
CA ALA A 890 30.83 -34.17 10.37
C ALA A 890 31.75 -35.40 10.49
N ARG A 891 32.86 -35.29 11.26
CA ARG A 891 33.80 -36.39 11.51
C ARG A 891 33.14 -37.57 12.21
N GLY A 892 32.41 -37.31 13.31
CA GLY A 892 31.70 -38.37 14.04
C GLY A 892 30.66 -39.11 13.20
N ARG A 893 30.01 -38.45 12.24
CA ARG A 893 29.13 -39.12 11.26
C ARG A 893 29.90 -40.00 10.27
N SER A 894 31.05 -39.55 9.74
CA SER A 894 31.88 -40.39 8.86
C SER A 894 32.47 -41.60 9.59
N GLU A 895 32.88 -41.44 10.86
CA GLU A 895 33.40 -42.53 11.70
C GLU A 895 32.27 -43.51 12.06
N SER A 896 31.07 -43.01 12.41
CA SER A 896 29.89 -43.86 12.62
C SER A 896 29.51 -44.64 11.35
N ALA A 897 29.53 -44.00 10.18
CA ALA A 897 29.23 -44.67 8.91
C ALA A 897 30.26 -45.75 8.55
N ALA A 898 31.55 -45.51 8.82
CA ALA A 898 32.61 -46.51 8.64
C ALA A 898 32.43 -47.70 9.59
N LEU A 899 32.11 -47.45 10.87
CA LEU A 899 31.82 -48.50 11.86
C LEU A 899 30.57 -49.31 11.50
N THR A 900 29.52 -48.67 10.96
CA THR A 900 28.33 -49.39 10.47
C THR A 900 28.69 -50.29 9.29
N LYS A 901 29.42 -49.79 8.29
CA LYS A 901 29.82 -50.57 7.11
C LYS A 901 30.73 -51.76 7.47
N SER A 902 31.69 -51.55 8.37
CA SER A 902 32.55 -52.63 8.88
C SER A 902 31.75 -53.73 9.59
N ARG A 903 30.59 -53.39 10.18
CA ARG A 903 29.70 -54.33 10.86
C ARG A 903 28.73 -55.06 9.93
N GLU A 904 28.52 -54.55 8.71
CA GLU A 904 27.81 -55.26 7.64
C GLU A 904 28.74 -56.24 6.90
N GLU A 905 30.05 -55.94 6.80
CA GLU A 905 31.03 -56.79 6.11
C GLU A 905 31.49 -58.01 6.94
N ASP A 906 31.56 -57.92 8.27
CA ASP A 906 31.78 -59.07 9.18
C ASP A 906 30.48 -59.87 9.49
N GLY A 907 29.36 -59.54 8.87
CA GLY A 907 28.00 -59.98 9.22
C GLY A 907 27.61 -61.43 8.87
N GLY A 908 28.51 -62.41 9.03
CA GLY A 908 28.18 -63.84 8.89
C GLY A 908 27.10 -64.29 9.89
N THR A 909 26.13 -65.09 9.43
CA THR A 909 24.98 -65.54 10.25
C THR A 909 24.71 -67.04 10.12
N PRO A 910 24.16 -67.70 11.17
CA PRO A 910 24.19 -67.38 12.60
C PRO A 910 24.97 -68.41 13.46
#